data_AF-A0A286DX51-F1
#
_entry.id   AF-A0A286DX51-F1
#
_cell.length_a   1.000
_cell.length_b   1.000
_cell.length_c   1.000
_cell.angle_alpha   90.00
_cell.angle_beta   90.00
_cell.angle_gamma   90.00
#
_symmetry.space_group_name_H-M   'P 1'
#
loop_
_entity.id
_entity.type
_entity.pdbx_description
1 polymer ?
#
loop_
_entity_poly.entity_id
_entity_poly.type
_entity_poly.pdbx_seq_one_letter_code
_entity_poly.pdbx_strand_id
1 'polypeptide(L)'
;MKIYQPMLFVGLGGTGNRIGAELERTLRRELCGPDGMALTNGGQRQPFELPQCTQFVYADFSEAELYQLPHLSAKGPEAAAYRKTARAIHDLLPAGLSSSTEVTRALRVGCPEDMLDWLPPTVGEPRVAPLSAGAGQLPSVGRAALLATLRDGLEPVVAPLREAIGAIAGSGGDLRELGGGHIRGCDVFVAFSVSGGTGAGIFYDLLHLVGREFHHAFHEALEGVKIYPLVVMPSAFPPEAGGGREAELNAGRALVDIARLVDSQNAPEASGEVGDIAAAGDPPGVTYPRGGRITLRPSTMQTAILFSRPVGLQPEDLRRSVTATVMSLIGTELGDDTASGRAEGDYQTFAAQFVNRAVERSTPSRSGVGYRGMSTSLAASLTMPVDDLAEIVAGRLLAAGVKGMAEGAMRTTSEARTRVTELFRAAGIGALWDREPLPIADPDPLPRGSRNIAQALRDRQDDMEDGLRRLRLNLDRDVQRMVEEFRPAAAFREKLGEWGPFQLEQVLVGQAEHSDRVARAGLVGMLDNRRNPPERPEHVQLTPPPIPPVRRPLAGLAPARWGDAEVQGCVAAQNAWYQYRANQLWHAAWKDYENRWRPALTRSVREVSELVRALRSHEEGESRAFAERRKHLFRDDRKGVSYLLPPQNNLRSFYDAAFERLMRQHGLAEGQDAARLLERMVDRDVWRGAFGLARQSPGPAVAEIKQIVERQVKQLFTTQDVADGRPLLPSLEELLRAAAGDAEAGSTVAESWLVELRSQLARLLPVGFVPDGRGPLKILIVHPQTEATSRIKQYLRTALNLPRDSAATIEFRPVSTDSITVVLLRSGMSLTDISEVGHVLRLWADAKDQARRDDALDWRQRLGYRDDWLASTEEDRQRILHRLLCMVWNDRVLLRGDPASPTAVRFRLRDGGDAAMTLRLGELEDDLSSWTGLLRAYERFALLDEGQIVDVVCDRLMRAQPDGLTTSPVPPSRLFRRLVHEVAPDQRDLVAELALERGGRVDSWLAPMRDFWEKTFEGALDLPFPGTHQGSAHSTLRELLRTAERRERHPQDDDRRARLAARREEREREERAREETRGRGEERTAAERPYGERPYGERPHDEGPGGERPGGGRRRDDGTGGWYGDGDHGGGAGDGDGGGARREAREATPAANGFGGRVPPRPTGRQPDEDEGWERDADPAPHGGANGHDGGGRSTTVPPSSPSESPSDQFDDWGAVDGRGETTEEGW
;
A
#
# COMPACT_ATOMS: atom_id res chain seq x y z
N MET A 1 -10.80 -12.61 7.16
CA MET A 1 -11.28 -11.52 6.28
C MET A 1 -11.85 -12.09 4.98
N LYS A 2 -12.83 -11.41 4.36
CA LYS A 2 -13.37 -11.71 3.00
C LYS A 2 -13.08 -10.55 2.04
N ILE A 3 -13.10 -10.82 0.72
CA ILE A 3 -13.00 -9.81 -0.35
C ILE A 3 -14.04 -10.10 -1.41
N TYR A 4 -14.89 -9.12 -1.71
CA TYR A 4 -16.07 -9.27 -2.57
C TYR A 4 -15.84 -8.80 -4.02
N GLN A 5 -14.91 -7.87 -4.20
CA GLN A 5 -14.54 -7.27 -5.49
C GLN A 5 -13.00 -7.16 -5.56
N PRO A 6 -12.36 -7.36 -6.73
CA PRO A 6 -10.91 -7.17 -6.86
C PRO A 6 -10.49 -5.74 -6.56
N MET A 7 -9.26 -5.58 -6.08
CA MET A 7 -8.68 -4.28 -5.77
C MET A 7 -7.30 -4.07 -6.40
N LEU A 8 -7.07 -2.84 -6.84
CA LEU A 8 -5.75 -2.34 -7.23
C LEU A 8 -5.38 -1.18 -6.30
N PHE A 9 -4.25 -1.28 -5.62
CA PHE A 9 -3.65 -0.14 -4.92
C PHE A 9 -2.53 0.47 -5.77
N VAL A 10 -2.53 1.79 -5.92
CA VAL A 10 -1.47 2.54 -6.60
C VAL A 10 -0.88 3.57 -5.63
N GLY A 11 0.37 3.37 -5.22
CA GLY A 11 1.12 4.31 -4.40
C GLY A 11 1.96 5.25 -5.25
N LEU A 12 1.80 6.56 -5.07
CA LEU A 12 2.57 7.58 -5.82
C LEU A 12 3.38 8.47 -4.87
N GLY A 13 4.70 8.49 -5.09
CA GLY A 13 5.68 9.13 -4.22
C GLY A 13 5.81 8.45 -2.85
N GLY A 14 6.86 8.81 -2.10
CA GLY A 14 7.17 8.21 -0.79
C GLY A 14 6.00 8.11 0.20
N THR A 15 5.06 9.06 0.20
CA THR A 15 3.85 8.95 1.05
C THR A 15 2.92 7.84 0.58
N GLY A 16 2.53 7.81 -0.70
CA GLY A 16 1.66 6.78 -1.26
C GLY A 16 2.29 5.38 -1.16
N ASN A 17 3.59 5.30 -1.43
CA ASN A 17 4.40 4.09 -1.31
C ASN A 17 4.41 3.52 0.11
N ARG A 18 4.61 4.37 1.13
CA ARG A 18 4.58 3.95 2.54
C ARG A 18 3.19 3.53 3.02
N ILE A 19 2.12 4.16 2.53
CA ILE A 19 0.73 3.73 2.81
C ILE A 19 0.45 2.36 2.20
N GLY A 20 0.83 2.15 0.93
CA GLY A 20 0.65 0.86 0.26
C GLY A 20 1.43 -0.27 0.93
N ALA A 21 2.68 -0.03 1.31
CA ALA A 21 3.49 -1.02 2.03
C ALA A 21 2.86 -1.44 3.37
N GLU A 22 2.24 -0.51 4.10
CA GLU A 22 1.55 -0.81 5.37
C GLU A 22 0.21 -1.54 5.14
N LEU A 23 -0.53 -1.16 4.11
CA LEU A 23 -1.74 -1.87 3.67
C LEU A 23 -1.43 -3.30 3.22
N GLU A 24 -0.38 -3.50 2.44
CA GLU A 24 0.06 -4.80 1.93
C GLU A 24 0.47 -5.75 3.07
N ARG A 25 1.25 -5.26 4.05
CA ARG A 25 1.57 -6.01 5.28
C ARG A 25 0.33 -6.36 6.08
N THR A 26 -0.65 -5.47 6.14
CA THR A 26 -1.89 -5.68 6.89
C THR A 26 -2.78 -6.72 6.21
N LEU A 27 -2.94 -6.65 4.88
CA LEU A 27 -3.65 -7.66 4.10
C LEU A 27 -2.99 -9.04 4.18
N ARG A 28 -1.65 -9.13 4.12
CA ARG A 28 -0.96 -10.43 4.29
C ARG A 28 -1.23 -11.06 5.65
N ARG A 29 -1.31 -10.28 6.73
CA ARG A 29 -1.69 -10.78 8.06
C ARG A 29 -3.16 -11.22 8.14
N GLU A 30 -4.09 -10.39 7.68
CA GLU A 30 -5.54 -10.62 7.78
C GLU A 30 -6.08 -11.71 6.84
N LEU A 31 -5.39 -11.97 5.72
CA LEU A 31 -5.77 -12.98 4.72
C LEU A 31 -4.95 -14.27 4.84
N CYS A 32 -3.61 -14.18 4.91
CA CYS A 32 -2.75 -15.37 4.97
C CYS A 32 -2.54 -15.90 6.41
N GLY A 33 -2.99 -15.17 7.42
CA GLY A 33 -2.78 -15.49 8.83
C GLY A 33 -1.38 -15.10 9.35
N PRO A 34 -1.15 -15.20 10.68
CA PRO A 34 0.09 -14.74 11.33
C PRO A 34 1.31 -15.63 11.09
N ASP A 35 1.12 -16.80 10.44
CA ASP A 35 2.18 -17.68 9.95
C ASP A 35 2.25 -17.73 8.41
N GLY A 36 1.37 -16.99 7.72
CA GLY A 36 1.27 -16.93 6.26
C GLY A 36 0.67 -18.17 5.59
N MET A 37 0.22 -19.17 6.35
CA MET A 37 -0.15 -20.49 5.80
C MET A 37 -1.63 -20.62 5.40
N ALA A 38 -2.51 -19.74 5.86
CA ALA A 38 -3.97 -19.92 5.76
C ALA A 38 -4.51 -20.04 4.32
N LEU A 39 -3.83 -19.43 3.34
CA LEU A 39 -4.21 -19.44 1.91
C LEU A 39 -3.34 -20.33 1.02
N THR A 40 -2.51 -21.20 1.61
CA THR A 40 -1.56 -22.05 0.85
C THR A 40 -2.22 -23.19 0.08
N ASN A 41 -3.48 -23.55 0.40
CA ASN A 41 -4.31 -24.50 -0.35
C ASN A 41 -3.61 -25.80 -0.76
N GLY A 42 -2.99 -26.48 0.21
CA GLY A 42 -2.26 -27.74 -0.03
C GLY A 42 -0.96 -27.58 -0.80
N GLY A 43 -0.40 -26.37 -0.88
CA GLY A 43 0.86 -26.05 -1.54
C GLY A 43 0.74 -25.33 -2.89
N GLN A 44 -0.45 -24.87 -3.28
CA GLN A 44 -0.65 -24.10 -4.52
C GLN A 44 -0.13 -22.66 -4.43
N ARG A 45 -0.28 -22.01 -3.26
CA ARG A 45 0.28 -20.69 -2.97
C ARG A 45 1.46 -20.81 -1.99
N GLN A 46 2.43 -19.90 -2.09
CA GLN A 46 3.53 -19.79 -1.13
C GLN A 46 3.04 -19.18 0.20
N PRO A 47 3.78 -19.35 1.31
CA PRO A 47 3.47 -18.65 2.56
C PRO A 47 3.45 -17.14 2.34
N PHE A 48 2.47 -16.45 2.96
CA PHE A 48 2.18 -15.02 2.80
C PHE A 48 1.84 -14.56 1.36
N GLU A 49 1.57 -15.46 0.42
CA GLU A 49 1.14 -15.10 -0.93
C GLU A 49 -0.31 -14.63 -0.94
N LEU A 50 -0.51 -13.34 -1.26
CA LEU A 50 -1.84 -12.78 -1.46
C LEU A 50 -2.49 -13.33 -2.75
N PRO A 51 -3.83 -13.49 -2.78
CA PRO A 51 -4.56 -13.84 -3.99
C PRO A 51 -4.46 -12.73 -5.06
N GLN A 52 -4.45 -13.13 -6.34
CA GLN A 52 -4.19 -12.24 -7.48
C GLN A 52 -5.27 -11.18 -7.71
N CYS A 53 -6.45 -11.33 -7.10
CA CYS A 53 -7.51 -10.31 -7.08
C CYS A 53 -7.13 -9.08 -6.23
N THR A 54 -5.99 -9.12 -5.53
CA THR A 54 -5.36 -7.98 -4.88
C THR A 54 -4.02 -7.67 -5.57
N GLN A 55 -3.81 -6.43 -6.02
CA GLN A 55 -2.56 -6.01 -6.65
C GLN A 55 -2.10 -4.64 -6.16
N PHE A 56 -0.78 -4.42 -6.18
CA PHE A 56 -0.11 -3.20 -5.76
C PHE A 56 0.84 -2.71 -6.87
N VAL A 57 0.76 -1.43 -7.20
CA VAL A 57 1.72 -0.76 -8.08
C VAL A 57 2.27 0.48 -7.38
N TYR A 58 3.58 0.65 -7.41
CA TYR A 58 4.31 1.70 -6.69
C TYR A 58 5.11 2.57 -7.67
N ALA A 59 5.16 3.88 -7.45
CA ALA A 59 5.84 4.82 -8.35
C ALA A 59 6.59 5.92 -7.58
N ASP A 60 7.87 6.10 -7.85
CA ASP A 60 8.67 7.24 -7.37
C ASP A 60 9.82 7.56 -8.34
N PHE A 61 10.34 8.78 -8.29
CA PHE A 61 11.62 9.12 -8.94
C PHE A 61 12.82 8.65 -8.12
N SER A 62 12.63 8.40 -6.81
CA SER A 62 13.67 7.87 -5.96
C SER A 62 13.64 6.34 -5.90
N GLU A 63 14.52 5.70 -6.69
CA GLU A 63 14.78 4.25 -6.59
C GLU A 63 15.16 3.83 -5.16
N ALA A 64 15.80 4.71 -4.38
CA ALA A 64 16.12 4.45 -2.98
C ALA A 64 14.89 4.35 -2.05
N GLU A 65 13.78 5.05 -2.36
CA GLU A 65 12.48 4.85 -1.68
C GLU A 65 11.79 3.57 -2.21
N LEU A 66 11.91 3.26 -3.50
CA LEU A 66 11.37 2.02 -4.06
C LEU A 66 12.04 0.78 -3.46
N TYR A 67 13.37 0.73 -3.32
CA TYR A 67 14.08 -0.38 -2.70
C TYR A 67 13.74 -0.63 -1.22
N GLN A 68 13.12 0.33 -0.53
CA GLN A 68 12.61 0.14 0.84
C GLN A 68 11.25 -0.58 0.87
N LEU A 69 10.56 -0.74 -0.28
CA LEU A 69 9.28 -1.42 -0.35
C LEU A 69 9.41 -2.91 -0.01
N PRO A 70 8.38 -3.53 0.60
CA PRO A 70 8.44 -4.94 1.01
C PRO A 70 8.83 -5.89 -0.12
N HIS A 71 8.31 -5.67 -1.33
CA HIS A 71 8.55 -6.56 -2.47
C HIS A 71 9.96 -6.50 -3.09
N LEU A 72 10.73 -5.44 -2.81
CA LEU A 72 12.12 -5.29 -3.22
C LEU A 72 13.12 -5.53 -2.09
N SER A 73 12.70 -5.37 -0.83
CA SER A 73 13.53 -5.57 0.37
C SER A 73 13.42 -6.96 1.00
N ALA A 74 12.33 -7.70 0.78
CA ALA A 74 12.13 -9.06 1.29
C ALA A 74 13.19 -10.04 0.75
N LYS A 75 13.51 -11.07 1.54
CA LYS A 75 14.51 -12.10 1.21
C LYS A 75 13.91 -13.50 1.33
N GLY A 76 14.50 -14.46 0.63
CA GLY A 76 14.05 -15.87 0.67
C GLY A 76 12.66 -16.08 0.05
N PRO A 77 11.81 -16.97 0.58
CA PRO A 77 10.54 -17.36 -0.04
C PRO A 77 9.50 -16.23 -0.07
N GLU A 78 9.48 -15.34 0.93
CA GLU A 78 8.57 -14.19 0.97
C GLU A 78 8.77 -13.29 -0.28
N ALA A 79 10.00 -13.11 -0.74
CA ALA A 79 10.28 -12.32 -1.94
C ALA A 79 9.59 -12.87 -3.20
N ALA A 80 9.28 -14.17 -3.25
CA ALA A 80 8.48 -14.75 -4.34
C ALA A 80 6.97 -14.45 -4.16
N ALA A 81 6.46 -14.54 -2.92
CA ALA A 81 5.08 -14.20 -2.58
C ALA A 81 4.73 -12.72 -2.79
N TYR A 82 5.69 -11.82 -2.58
CA TYR A 82 5.55 -10.40 -2.86
C TYR A 82 5.53 -10.08 -4.36
N ARG A 83 6.49 -10.60 -5.15
CA ARG A 83 6.62 -10.31 -6.59
C ARG A 83 5.43 -10.75 -7.46
N LYS A 84 4.55 -11.61 -6.96
CA LYS A 84 3.30 -12.00 -7.65
C LYS A 84 2.21 -10.93 -7.60
N THR A 85 2.24 -10.05 -6.60
CA THR A 85 1.13 -9.15 -6.24
C THR A 85 1.55 -7.68 -6.12
N ALA A 86 2.86 -7.39 -6.06
CA ALA A 86 3.39 -6.04 -6.01
C ALA A 86 4.43 -5.79 -7.13
N ARG A 87 4.34 -4.60 -7.74
CA ARG A 87 5.26 -4.11 -8.79
C ARG A 87 5.67 -2.66 -8.51
N ALA A 88 6.85 -2.29 -8.95
CA ALA A 88 7.31 -0.90 -8.99
C ALA A 88 7.44 -0.42 -10.45
N ILE A 89 7.12 0.85 -10.68
CA ILE A 89 7.42 1.56 -11.93
C ILE A 89 8.81 2.17 -11.75
N HIS A 90 9.80 1.50 -12.32
CA HIS A 90 11.20 1.93 -12.34
C HIS A 90 11.47 2.93 -13.48
N ASP A 91 12.65 3.56 -13.46
CA ASP A 91 13.15 4.40 -14.55
C ASP A 91 12.19 5.56 -14.93
N LEU A 92 11.45 6.09 -13.94
CA LEU A 92 10.56 7.24 -14.11
C LEU A 92 11.28 8.56 -14.45
N LEU A 93 12.61 8.53 -14.56
CA LEU A 93 13.46 9.62 -15.02
C LEU A 93 14.12 9.23 -16.37
N PRO A 94 14.11 10.10 -17.38
CA PRO A 94 14.68 9.78 -18.69
C PRO A 94 16.20 9.61 -18.60
N ALA A 95 16.70 8.49 -19.13
CA ALA A 95 18.11 8.12 -19.06
C ALA A 95 19.05 9.23 -19.56
N GLY A 96 20.02 9.60 -18.73
CA GLY A 96 21.04 10.62 -19.03
C GLY A 96 20.62 12.08 -18.76
N LEU A 97 19.38 12.36 -18.31
CA LEU A 97 18.98 13.69 -17.85
C LEU A 97 18.90 13.70 -16.32
N SER A 98 19.72 14.53 -15.68
CA SER A 98 19.91 14.51 -14.22
C SER A 98 19.25 15.69 -13.50
N SER A 99 18.90 16.74 -14.25
CA SER A 99 18.38 18.01 -13.74
C SER A 99 17.08 18.44 -14.41
N SER A 100 16.27 19.25 -13.71
CA SER A 100 15.05 19.86 -14.25
C SER A 100 15.30 20.59 -15.58
N THR A 101 16.37 21.39 -15.65
CA THR A 101 16.71 22.20 -16.83
C THR A 101 17.13 21.40 -18.06
N GLU A 102 17.60 20.16 -17.89
CA GLU A 102 17.87 19.23 -18.99
C GLU A 102 16.57 18.62 -19.51
N VAL A 103 15.70 18.18 -18.59
CA VAL A 103 14.37 17.61 -18.88
C VAL A 103 13.49 18.60 -19.64
N THR A 104 13.33 19.83 -19.14
CA THR A 104 12.46 20.85 -19.77
C THR A 104 13.01 21.30 -21.12
N ARG A 105 14.34 21.38 -21.29
CA ARG A 105 14.97 21.64 -22.58
C ARG A 105 14.70 20.49 -23.56
N ALA A 106 14.82 19.24 -23.12
CA ALA A 106 14.54 18.07 -23.95
C ALA A 106 13.07 17.99 -24.38
N LEU A 107 12.13 18.42 -23.51
CA LEU A 107 10.73 18.58 -23.88
C LEU A 107 10.53 19.69 -24.93
N ARG A 108 11.00 20.92 -24.66
CA ARG A 108 10.84 22.07 -25.57
C ARG A 108 11.49 21.87 -26.94
N VAL A 109 12.45 20.96 -27.07
CA VAL A 109 13.06 20.55 -28.36
C VAL A 109 12.32 19.38 -29.01
N GLY A 110 11.73 18.47 -28.22
CA GLY A 110 11.20 17.19 -28.68
C GLY A 110 9.67 17.09 -28.78
N CYS A 111 8.91 18.10 -28.34
CA CYS A 111 7.45 18.13 -28.34
C CYS A 111 6.92 19.42 -28.97
N PRO A 112 5.72 19.40 -29.60
CA PRO A 112 5.03 20.60 -30.08
C PRO A 112 4.77 21.64 -28.98
N GLU A 113 4.71 22.93 -29.34
CA GLU A 113 4.55 24.05 -28.39
C GLU A 113 3.18 24.05 -27.71
N ASP A 114 2.11 23.75 -28.46
CA ASP A 114 0.73 23.56 -27.98
C ASP A 114 0.61 22.44 -26.93
N MET A 115 1.39 21.37 -27.08
CA MET A 115 1.47 20.28 -26.09
C MET A 115 2.16 20.72 -24.78
N LEU A 116 2.97 21.78 -24.84
CA LEU A 116 3.76 22.30 -23.73
C LEU A 116 3.23 23.64 -23.18
N ASP A 117 2.04 24.08 -23.55
CA ASP A 117 1.42 25.31 -23.02
C ASP A 117 1.27 25.32 -21.48
N TRP A 118 1.29 24.14 -20.85
CA TRP A 118 1.29 23.98 -19.39
C TRP A 118 2.65 24.22 -18.74
N LEU A 119 3.76 24.10 -19.49
CA LEU A 119 5.14 24.19 -18.99
C LEU A 119 5.58 25.67 -18.93
N PRO A 120 6.03 26.19 -17.77
CA PRO A 120 6.45 27.57 -17.65
C PRO A 120 7.64 27.95 -18.56
N PRO A 121 7.85 29.24 -18.86
CA PRO A 121 9.00 29.70 -19.63
C PRO A 121 10.34 29.47 -18.91
N THR A 122 11.45 29.64 -19.63
CA THR A 122 12.82 29.46 -19.10
C THR A 122 13.26 30.55 -18.11
N VAL A 123 12.57 31.70 -18.09
CA VAL A 123 12.85 32.81 -17.18
C VAL A 123 12.39 32.44 -15.78
N GLY A 124 13.30 32.48 -14.80
CA GLY A 124 13.00 32.07 -13.42
C GLY A 124 12.91 30.56 -13.22
N GLU A 125 13.31 29.74 -14.20
CA GLU A 125 13.23 28.28 -14.13
C GLU A 125 14.06 27.69 -12.95
N PRO A 126 13.41 26.94 -12.02
CA PRO A 126 14.08 26.28 -10.91
C PRO A 126 15.09 25.21 -11.35
N ARG A 127 16.23 25.17 -10.67
CA ARG A 127 17.35 24.26 -10.95
C ARG A 127 17.38 23.12 -9.93
N VAL A 128 16.53 22.13 -10.13
CA VAL A 128 16.46 20.93 -9.28
C VAL A 128 17.42 19.88 -9.82
N ALA A 129 18.39 19.46 -9.02
CA ALA A 129 19.29 18.35 -9.30
C ALA A 129 19.87 17.76 -7.99
N PRO A 130 20.08 16.44 -7.90
CA PRO A 130 19.71 15.42 -8.88
C PRO A 130 18.21 15.05 -8.78
N LEU A 131 17.54 14.82 -9.91
CA LEU A 131 16.12 14.43 -9.91
C LEU A 131 15.85 13.06 -9.26
N SER A 132 16.87 12.20 -9.10
CA SER A 132 16.77 10.92 -8.37
C SER A 132 16.59 11.08 -6.86
N ALA A 133 16.78 12.29 -6.32
CA ALA A 133 16.38 12.66 -4.96
C ALA A 133 14.92 13.19 -4.88
N GLY A 134 14.23 13.29 -6.03
CA GLY A 134 12.87 13.81 -6.14
C GLY A 134 12.77 15.18 -6.82
N ALA A 135 11.54 15.60 -7.14
CA ALA A 135 11.27 16.80 -7.94
C ALA A 135 11.32 18.13 -7.15
N GLY A 136 12.13 18.24 -6.09
CA GLY A 136 12.38 19.49 -5.36
C GLY A 136 11.13 20.22 -4.83
N GLN A 137 10.08 19.48 -4.45
CA GLN A 137 8.75 20.02 -4.09
C GLN A 137 8.10 20.92 -5.15
N LEU A 138 8.37 20.68 -6.44
CA LEU A 138 7.76 21.41 -7.56
C LEU A 138 6.95 20.45 -8.48
N PRO A 139 5.61 20.44 -8.37
CA PRO A 139 4.72 19.61 -9.20
C PRO A 139 5.02 19.68 -10.70
N SER A 140 5.32 20.86 -11.26
CA SER A 140 5.57 21.02 -12.69
C SER A 140 6.89 20.39 -13.14
N VAL A 141 7.91 20.33 -12.25
CA VAL A 141 9.15 19.57 -12.50
C VAL A 141 8.87 18.06 -12.49
N GLY A 142 8.02 17.58 -11.57
CA GLY A 142 7.62 16.17 -11.54
C GLY A 142 6.86 15.75 -12.78
N ARG A 143 5.90 16.57 -13.23
CA ARG A 143 5.16 16.33 -14.48
C ARG A 143 6.09 16.38 -15.71
N ALA A 144 7.04 17.31 -15.74
CA ALA A 144 8.03 17.39 -16.83
C ALA A 144 8.92 16.15 -16.91
N ALA A 145 9.39 15.64 -15.76
CA ALA A 145 10.16 14.40 -15.71
C ALA A 145 9.36 13.20 -16.26
N LEU A 146 8.10 13.05 -15.83
CA LEU A 146 7.19 12.02 -16.33
C LEU A 146 6.99 12.14 -17.86
N LEU A 147 6.62 13.31 -18.37
CA LEU A 147 6.38 13.50 -19.80
C LEU A 147 7.64 13.30 -20.65
N ALA A 148 8.82 13.59 -20.11
CA ALA A 148 10.09 13.34 -20.80
C ALA A 148 10.42 11.84 -20.87
N THR A 149 10.14 11.08 -19.81
CA THR A 149 10.18 9.60 -19.82
C THR A 149 9.19 9.02 -20.83
N LEU A 150 7.99 9.62 -20.92
CA LEU A 150 6.92 9.18 -21.83
C LEU A 150 7.02 9.71 -23.28
N ARG A 151 8.05 10.50 -23.60
CA ARG A 151 8.23 11.12 -24.92
C ARG A 151 8.28 10.10 -26.06
N ASP A 152 8.91 8.97 -25.81
CA ASP A 152 9.13 7.95 -26.83
C ASP A 152 8.06 6.83 -26.85
N GLY A 153 7.20 6.78 -25.83
CA GLY A 153 6.06 5.86 -25.72
C GLY A 153 5.54 5.75 -24.28
N LEU A 154 4.33 5.21 -24.09
CA LEU A 154 3.71 5.06 -22.77
C LEU A 154 4.24 3.86 -21.95
N GLU A 155 4.95 2.95 -22.60
CA GLU A 155 5.30 1.63 -22.07
C GLU A 155 6.07 1.63 -20.74
N PRO A 156 7.04 2.52 -20.46
CA PRO A 156 7.78 2.52 -19.19
C PRO A 156 6.89 2.64 -17.95
N VAL A 157 5.78 3.39 -18.06
CA VAL A 157 4.82 3.60 -16.97
C VAL A 157 3.67 2.59 -17.02
N VAL A 158 3.27 2.22 -18.24
CA VAL A 158 2.08 1.40 -18.47
C VAL A 158 2.34 -0.10 -18.26
N ALA A 159 3.52 -0.63 -18.56
CA ALA A 159 3.76 -2.08 -18.49
C ALA A 159 3.46 -2.67 -17.08
N PRO A 160 3.93 -2.09 -15.95
CA PRO A 160 3.62 -2.61 -14.62
C PRO A 160 2.13 -2.50 -14.25
N LEU A 161 1.44 -1.45 -14.73
CA LEU A 161 -0.01 -1.29 -14.56
C LEU A 161 -0.76 -2.39 -15.33
N ARG A 162 -0.40 -2.62 -16.59
CA ARG A 162 -1.02 -3.61 -17.46
C ARG A 162 -0.85 -5.03 -16.93
N GLU A 163 0.32 -5.37 -16.40
CA GLU A 163 0.55 -6.66 -15.73
C GLU A 163 -0.34 -6.85 -14.48
N ALA A 164 -0.44 -5.82 -13.62
CA ALA A 164 -1.29 -5.88 -12.43
C ALA A 164 -2.77 -6.03 -12.81
N ILE A 165 -3.25 -5.25 -13.78
CA ILE A 165 -4.63 -5.31 -14.27
C ILE A 165 -4.91 -6.66 -14.96
N GLY A 166 -3.94 -7.21 -15.69
CA GLY A 166 -4.01 -8.55 -16.29
C GLY A 166 -4.09 -9.67 -15.25
N ALA A 167 -3.34 -9.58 -14.15
CA ALA A 167 -3.45 -10.51 -13.03
C ALA A 167 -4.84 -10.44 -12.37
N ILE A 168 -5.41 -9.25 -12.21
CA ILE A 168 -6.80 -9.08 -11.75
C ILE A 168 -7.78 -9.73 -12.72
N ALA A 169 -7.65 -9.53 -14.04
CA ALA A 169 -8.54 -10.15 -15.04
C ALA A 169 -8.54 -11.69 -14.97
N GLY A 170 -7.40 -12.31 -14.67
CA GLY A 170 -7.27 -13.76 -14.45
C GLY A 170 -7.77 -14.27 -13.09
N SER A 171 -7.98 -13.40 -12.11
CA SER A 171 -8.18 -13.76 -10.69
C SER A 171 -9.58 -14.26 -10.30
N GLY A 172 -10.44 -14.57 -11.27
CA GLY A 172 -11.83 -14.98 -11.00
C GLY A 172 -12.00 -16.30 -10.23
N GLY A 173 -10.94 -17.10 -10.04
CA GLY A 173 -10.91 -18.22 -9.10
C GLY A 173 -10.66 -17.75 -7.67
N ASP A 174 -9.56 -17.02 -7.48
CA ASP A 174 -9.14 -16.40 -6.22
C ASP A 174 -10.24 -15.55 -5.56
N LEU A 175 -10.97 -14.76 -6.35
CA LEU A 175 -12.08 -13.95 -5.82
C LEU A 175 -13.20 -14.79 -5.22
N ARG A 176 -13.54 -15.92 -5.84
CA ARG A 176 -14.61 -16.84 -5.36
C ARG A 176 -14.21 -17.54 -4.06
N GLU A 177 -12.94 -17.84 -3.89
CA GLU A 177 -12.39 -18.39 -2.64
C GLU A 177 -12.55 -17.41 -1.47
N LEU A 178 -12.34 -16.11 -1.71
CA LEU A 178 -12.49 -15.05 -0.70
C LEU A 178 -13.95 -14.62 -0.44
N GLY A 179 -14.93 -15.28 -1.07
CA GLY A 179 -16.37 -15.00 -0.91
C GLY A 179 -16.96 -14.01 -1.91
N GLY A 180 -16.22 -13.58 -2.94
CA GLY A 180 -16.70 -12.72 -4.01
C GLY A 180 -17.35 -13.48 -5.17
N GLY A 181 -17.98 -12.73 -6.07
CA GLY A 181 -18.69 -13.26 -7.24
C GLY A 181 -17.84 -13.40 -8.50
N HIS A 182 -18.49 -13.22 -9.66
CA HIS A 182 -17.78 -12.94 -10.91
C HIS A 182 -17.21 -11.51 -10.89
N ILE A 183 -16.09 -11.28 -11.55
CA ILE A 183 -15.48 -9.94 -11.65
C ILE A 183 -16.38 -9.04 -12.50
N ARG A 184 -17.08 -8.10 -11.85
CA ARG A 184 -17.95 -7.08 -12.50
C ARG A 184 -17.43 -5.65 -12.34
N GLY A 185 -16.45 -5.44 -11.46
CA GLY A 185 -15.81 -4.16 -11.19
C GLY A 185 -14.44 -4.34 -10.56
N CYS A 186 -13.77 -3.23 -10.27
CA CYS A 186 -12.52 -3.20 -9.51
C CYS A 186 -12.47 -1.91 -8.68
N ASP A 187 -12.18 -2.03 -7.38
CA ASP A 187 -11.96 -0.88 -6.51
C ASP A 187 -10.48 -0.47 -6.55
N VAL A 188 -10.21 0.73 -7.08
CA VAL A 188 -8.86 1.21 -7.37
C VAL A 188 -8.50 2.35 -6.43
N PHE A 189 -7.58 2.11 -5.51
CA PHE A 189 -7.15 3.09 -4.50
C PHE A 189 -5.85 3.76 -4.93
N VAL A 190 -5.85 5.07 -5.16
CA VAL A 190 -4.67 5.82 -5.63
C VAL A 190 -4.21 6.77 -4.52
N ALA A 191 -3.16 6.40 -3.80
CA ALA A 191 -2.66 7.14 -2.64
C ALA A 191 -1.49 8.06 -3.00
N PHE A 192 -1.60 9.34 -2.62
CA PHE A 192 -0.55 10.33 -2.85
C PHE A 192 -0.67 11.51 -1.87
N SER A 193 0.39 12.31 -1.80
CA SER A 193 0.40 13.60 -1.09
C SER A 193 0.38 14.75 -2.09
N VAL A 194 -0.41 15.78 -1.82
CA VAL A 194 -0.43 17.03 -2.60
C VAL A 194 0.68 18.01 -2.21
N SER A 195 1.52 17.65 -1.24
CA SER A 195 2.63 18.46 -0.71
C SER A 195 3.96 18.26 -1.43
N GLY A 196 4.21 17.04 -1.90
CA GLY A 196 5.50 16.62 -2.48
C GLY A 196 5.55 16.76 -4.00
N GLY A 197 6.72 17.07 -4.55
CA GLY A 197 6.89 17.34 -5.99
C GLY A 197 6.62 16.12 -6.89
N THR A 198 7.00 14.91 -6.47
CA THR A 198 6.73 13.67 -7.21
C THR A 198 5.22 13.37 -7.21
N GLY A 199 4.63 13.15 -6.03
CA GLY A 199 3.21 12.76 -5.89
C GLY A 199 2.25 13.79 -6.50
N ALA A 200 2.38 15.06 -6.12
CA ALA A 200 1.54 16.15 -6.64
C ALA A 200 1.78 16.45 -8.13
N GLY A 201 2.96 16.11 -8.66
CA GLY A 201 3.31 16.27 -10.07
C GLY A 201 2.69 15.21 -10.98
N ILE A 202 2.71 13.93 -10.56
CA ILE A 202 2.36 12.79 -11.44
C ILE A 202 0.94 12.25 -11.27
N PHE A 203 0.23 12.55 -10.17
CA PHE A 203 -1.00 11.83 -9.82
C PHE A 203 -2.07 11.87 -10.92
N TYR A 204 -2.25 13.00 -11.59
CA TYR A 204 -3.34 13.19 -12.55
C TYR A 204 -3.10 12.41 -13.84
N ASP A 205 -1.86 12.45 -14.34
CA ASP A 205 -1.42 11.69 -15.50
C ASP A 205 -1.55 10.18 -15.20
N LEU A 206 -1.17 9.72 -13.99
CA LEU A 206 -1.37 8.33 -13.54
C LEU A 206 -2.84 7.93 -13.38
N LEU A 207 -3.72 8.81 -12.88
CA LEU A 207 -5.17 8.55 -12.82
C LEU A 207 -5.73 8.22 -14.21
N HIS A 208 -5.34 9.00 -15.23
CA HIS A 208 -5.76 8.80 -16.62
C HIS A 208 -5.17 7.52 -17.23
N LEU A 209 -3.89 7.22 -16.98
CA LEU A 209 -3.24 5.99 -17.46
C LEU A 209 -3.87 4.73 -16.85
N VAL A 210 -4.18 4.74 -15.55
CA VAL A 210 -4.88 3.63 -14.88
C VAL A 210 -6.27 3.41 -15.49
N GLY A 211 -7.06 4.46 -15.67
CA GLY A 211 -8.39 4.36 -16.31
C GLY A 211 -8.33 3.83 -17.75
N ARG A 212 -7.31 4.24 -18.52
CA ARG A 212 -7.04 3.72 -19.87
C ARG A 212 -6.73 2.22 -19.88
N GLU A 213 -5.84 1.74 -19.02
CA GLU A 213 -5.44 0.33 -19.06
C GLU A 213 -6.55 -0.61 -18.59
N PHE A 214 -7.42 -0.17 -17.66
CA PHE A 214 -8.68 -0.90 -17.38
C PHE A 214 -9.61 -0.96 -18.60
N HIS A 215 -9.75 0.15 -19.34
CA HIS A 215 -10.55 0.16 -20.56
C HIS A 215 -10.00 -0.81 -21.62
N HIS A 216 -8.67 -0.85 -21.82
CA HIS A 216 -8.03 -1.80 -22.74
C HIS A 216 -8.17 -3.26 -22.28
N ALA A 217 -7.89 -3.57 -21.01
CA ALA A 217 -7.86 -4.94 -20.52
C ALA A 217 -9.23 -5.64 -20.52
N PHE A 218 -10.32 -4.87 -20.38
CA PHE A 218 -11.67 -5.42 -20.25
C PHE A 218 -12.62 -5.12 -21.43
N HIS A 219 -12.17 -4.41 -22.47
CA HIS A 219 -12.94 -4.16 -23.70
C HIS A 219 -14.42 -3.80 -23.46
N GLU A 220 -14.65 -2.81 -22.59
CA GLU A 220 -15.98 -2.32 -22.16
C GLU A 220 -16.81 -3.25 -21.27
N ALA A 221 -16.50 -4.54 -21.17
CA ALA A 221 -17.27 -5.52 -20.38
C ALA A 221 -17.23 -5.31 -18.85
N LEU A 222 -16.42 -4.37 -18.36
CA LEU A 222 -16.24 -4.06 -16.93
C LEU A 222 -16.66 -2.62 -16.63
N GLU A 223 -17.96 -2.41 -16.44
CA GLU A 223 -18.52 -1.08 -16.09
C GLU A 223 -18.20 -0.65 -14.66
N GLY A 224 -17.92 -1.59 -13.74
CA GLY A 224 -17.76 -1.36 -12.31
C GLY A 224 -16.38 -0.87 -11.84
N VAL A 225 -15.54 -0.26 -12.68
CA VAL A 225 -14.24 0.29 -12.24
C VAL A 225 -14.44 1.61 -11.52
N LYS A 226 -13.97 1.69 -10.27
CA LYS A 226 -14.08 2.89 -9.42
C LYS A 226 -12.71 3.29 -8.89
N ILE A 227 -12.31 4.52 -9.18
CA ILE A 227 -11.05 5.10 -8.73
C ILE A 227 -11.31 6.03 -7.54
N TYR A 228 -10.60 5.75 -6.43
CA TYR A 228 -10.64 6.49 -5.18
C TYR A 228 -9.27 7.13 -4.91
N PRO A 229 -9.08 8.43 -5.22
CA PRO A 229 -7.95 9.21 -4.76
C PRO A 229 -7.93 9.28 -3.23
N LEU A 230 -6.84 8.83 -2.62
CA LEU A 230 -6.56 8.93 -1.19
C LEU A 230 -5.50 10.02 -0.99
N VAL A 231 -5.98 11.23 -0.70
CA VAL A 231 -5.19 12.46 -0.82
C VAL A 231 -4.72 12.89 0.57
N VAL A 232 -3.40 12.79 0.82
CA VAL A 232 -2.80 13.25 2.08
C VAL A 232 -2.50 14.74 2.00
N MET A 233 -3.04 15.49 2.96
CA MET A 233 -3.03 16.95 3.00
C MET A 233 -1.75 17.53 3.65
N PRO A 234 -1.38 18.81 3.41
CA PRO A 234 -0.16 19.42 3.96
C PRO A 234 -0.01 19.36 5.46
N SER A 235 -1.10 19.46 6.22
CA SER A 235 -1.13 19.34 7.68
C SER A 235 -0.47 18.06 8.20
N ALA A 236 -0.41 16.99 7.38
CA ALA A 236 0.23 15.72 7.70
C ALA A 236 1.77 15.81 7.86
N PHE A 237 2.41 16.85 7.34
CA PHE A 237 3.87 16.98 7.29
C PHE A 237 4.33 18.18 8.14
N PRO A 238 5.26 18.02 9.09
CA PRO A 238 5.88 19.17 9.73
C PRO A 238 6.81 19.90 8.75
N PRO A 239 7.07 21.21 8.91
CA PRO A 239 7.88 22.00 7.97
C PRO A 239 9.25 21.38 7.66
N GLU A 240 9.93 20.86 8.68
CA GLU A 240 11.23 20.21 8.59
C GLU A 240 11.24 18.85 7.86
N ALA A 241 10.08 18.27 7.56
CA ALA A 241 9.92 17.01 6.84
C ALA A 241 9.09 17.14 5.55
N GLY A 242 9.20 18.30 4.88
CA GLY A 242 8.53 18.58 3.60
C GLY A 242 7.12 19.16 3.71
N GLY A 243 6.74 19.69 4.88
CA GLY A 243 5.52 20.46 5.11
C GLY A 243 5.71 21.99 4.94
N GLY A 244 4.80 22.77 5.51
CA GLY A 244 4.85 24.24 5.53
C GLY A 244 4.49 24.90 4.19
N ARG A 245 4.86 26.19 4.03
CA ARG A 245 4.38 27.07 2.95
C ARG A 245 4.49 26.47 1.55
N GLU A 246 5.60 25.80 1.24
CA GLU A 246 5.81 25.19 -0.09
C GLU A 246 4.82 24.05 -0.38
N ALA A 247 4.59 23.20 0.63
CA ALA A 247 3.61 22.11 0.58
C ALA A 247 2.17 22.61 0.50
N GLU A 248 1.86 23.68 1.23
CA GLU A 248 0.55 24.34 1.22
C GLU A 248 0.27 24.99 -0.14
N LEU A 249 1.24 25.69 -0.74
CA LEU A 249 1.12 26.25 -2.09
C LEU A 249 0.95 25.14 -3.15
N ASN A 250 1.70 24.04 -3.08
CA ASN A 250 1.52 22.89 -3.97
C ASN A 250 0.09 22.33 -3.89
N ALA A 251 -0.46 22.23 -2.67
CA ALA A 251 -1.79 21.70 -2.45
C ALA A 251 -2.89 22.59 -3.03
N GLY A 252 -2.76 23.92 -2.95
CA GLY A 252 -3.76 24.86 -3.44
C GLY A 252 -4.25 24.55 -4.86
N ARG A 253 -3.34 24.34 -5.82
CA ARG A 253 -3.72 24.02 -7.21
C ARG A 253 -3.96 22.53 -7.46
N ALA A 254 -3.22 21.65 -6.80
CA ALA A 254 -3.48 20.20 -6.92
C ALA A 254 -4.91 19.83 -6.49
N LEU A 255 -5.45 20.47 -5.45
CA LEU A 255 -6.82 20.24 -4.97
C LEU A 255 -7.89 20.81 -5.91
N VAL A 256 -7.65 21.96 -6.53
CA VAL A 256 -8.54 22.54 -7.57
C VAL A 256 -8.62 21.60 -8.78
N ASP A 257 -7.48 21.06 -9.23
CA ASP A 257 -7.49 20.16 -10.39
C ASP A 257 -8.16 18.81 -10.08
N ILE A 258 -8.03 18.30 -8.85
CA ILE A 258 -8.78 17.11 -8.38
C ILE A 258 -10.27 17.42 -8.34
N ALA A 259 -10.68 18.60 -7.85
CA ALA A 259 -12.07 19.02 -7.83
C ALA A 259 -12.66 19.06 -9.24
N ARG A 260 -12.02 19.79 -10.16
CA ARG A 260 -12.43 19.90 -11.57
C ARG A 260 -12.60 18.52 -12.23
N LEU A 261 -11.71 17.56 -11.93
CA LEU A 261 -11.82 16.17 -12.45
C LEU A 261 -12.98 15.39 -11.81
N VAL A 262 -13.17 15.45 -10.49
CA VAL A 262 -14.30 14.79 -9.81
C VAL A 262 -15.63 15.37 -10.27
N ASP A 263 -15.70 16.68 -10.47
CA ASP A 263 -16.90 17.39 -10.86
C ASP A 263 -17.32 16.99 -12.29
N SER A 264 -16.39 16.97 -13.25
CA SER A 264 -16.65 16.51 -14.63
C SER A 264 -17.06 15.03 -14.71
N GLN A 265 -16.69 14.22 -13.70
CA GLN A 265 -17.04 12.80 -13.61
C GLN A 265 -18.43 12.55 -13.02
N ASN A 266 -18.99 13.51 -12.28
CA ASN A 266 -20.32 13.45 -11.66
C ASN A 266 -21.39 14.22 -12.45
N ALA A 267 -21.01 15.24 -13.22
CA ALA A 267 -21.88 16.03 -14.08
C ALA A 267 -21.35 16.07 -15.53
N PRO A 268 -21.32 14.94 -16.26
CA PRO A 268 -20.90 14.93 -17.65
C PRO A 268 -21.93 15.67 -18.52
N GLU A 269 -21.50 16.72 -19.20
CA GLU A 269 -22.32 17.37 -20.23
C GLU A 269 -22.52 16.41 -21.42
N ALA A 270 -23.77 16.24 -21.84
CA ALA A 270 -24.06 15.51 -23.07
C ALA A 270 -23.74 16.42 -24.27
N SER A 271 -22.63 16.14 -24.95
CA SER A 271 -22.22 16.86 -26.17
C SER A 271 -23.34 16.80 -27.22
N GLY A 272 -23.98 17.94 -27.48
CA GLY A 272 -25.11 18.05 -28.41
C GLY A 272 -24.75 17.93 -29.89
N GLU A 273 -23.46 17.90 -30.22
CA GLU A 273 -22.95 17.86 -31.59
C GLU A 273 -22.13 16.58 -31.85
N VAL A 274 -22.45 15.89 -32.94
CA VAL A 274 -21.69 14.75 -33.45
C VAL A 274 -20.81 15.25 -34.61
N GLY A 275 -19.56 15.61 -34.32
CA GLY A 275 -18.57 16.02 -35.32
C GLY A 275 -17.23 16.46 -34.72
N ASP A 276 -16.16 16.36 -35.50
CA ASP A 276 -14.76 16.66 -35.10
C ASP A 276 -14.45 18.18 -35.00
N ILE A 277 -15.39 18.98 -34.50
CA ILE A 277 -15.15 20.39 -34.16
C ILE A 277 -15.24 20.51 -32.64
N ALA A 278 -14.17 20.97 -32.01
CA ALA A 278 -14.09 21.07 -30.56
C ALA A 278 -15.18 22.02 -30.01
N ALA A 279 -16.20 21.44 -29.40
CA ALA A 279 -17.19 22.18 -28.64
C ALA A 279 -16.51 22.90 -27.46
N ALA A 280 -17.13 23.99 -26.98
CA ALA A 280 -16.67 24.73 -25.81
C ALA A 280 -16.94 23.94 -24.51
N GLY A 281 -16.17 22.87 -24.27
CA GLY A 281 -16.38 21.97 -23.13
C GLY A 281 -15.55 20.68 -23.18
N ASP A 282 -14.36 20.73 -23.76
CA ASP A 282 -13.52 19.56 -24.04
C ASP A 282 -13.16 18.78 -22.73
N PRO A 283 -13.61 17.52 -22.54
CA PRO A 283 -13.62 16.87 -21.22
C PRO A 283 -12.21 16.71 -20.64
N PRO A 284 -12.03 16.83 -19.30
CA PRO A 284 -10.71 16.79 -18.68
C PRO A 284 -9.89 15.56 -19.09
N GLY A 285 -8.66 15.82 -19.52
CA GLY A 285 -7.78 14.80 -20.07
C GLY A 285 -6.31 15.23 -20.09
N VAL A 286 -5.46 14.32 -20.56
CA VAL A 286 -4.02 14.53 -20.69
C VAL A 286 -3.55 14.15 -22.09
N THR A 287 -2.83 15.03 -22.75
CA THR A 287 -2.21 14.79 -24.07
C THR A 287 -0.77 14.31 -23.90
N TYR A 288 -0.42 13.20 -24.58
CA TYR A 288 0.91 12.58 -24.52
C TYR A 288 1.59 12.56 -25.90
N PRO A 289 2.93 12.75 -26.00
CA PRO A 289 3.67 12.91 -27.25
C PRO A 289 3.42 11.86 -28.34
N ARG A 290 3.31 10.58 -27.96
CA ARG A 290 2.96 9.46 -28.86
C ARG A 290 1.71 8.68 -28.41
N GLY A 291 0.95 9.24 -27.46
CA GLY A 291 -0.19 8.57 -26.82
C GLY A 291 -1.56 9.15 -27.17
N GLY A 292 -1.61 10.33 -27.80
CA GLY A 292 -2.84 11.09 -28.02
C GLY A 292 -3.38 11.72 -26.72
N ARG A 293 -4.61 12.24 -26.77
CA ARG A 293 -5.35 12.68 -25.58
C ARG A 293 -6.01 11.47 -24.91
N ILE A 294 -5.83 11.34 -23.60
CA ILE A 294 -6.49 10.35 -22.75
C ILE A 294 -7.46 11.07 -21.82
N THR A 295 -8.71 10.63 -21.79
CA THR A 295 -9.76 11.09 -20.88
C THR A 295 -10.26 9.91 -20.03
N LEU A 296 -10.85 10.19 -18.86
CA LEU A 296 -11.51 9.16 -18.05
C LEU A 296 -12.93 8.91 -18.54
N ARG A 297 -13.38 7.65 -18.53
CA ARG A 297 -14.80 7.30 -18.68
C ARG A 297 -15.63 8.01 -17.61
N PRO A 298 -16.85 8.51 -17.91
CA PRO A 298 -17.71 9.13 -16.90
C PRO A 298 -18.00 8.18 -15.73
N SER A 299 -18.22 8.75 -14.54
CA SER A 299 -18.47 7.98 -13.31
C SER A 299 -17.37 6.98 -12.89
N THR A 300 -16.14 7.06 -13.43
CA THR A 300 -15.01 6.27 -12.92
C THR A 300 -14.44 6.86 -11.63
N MET A 301 -14.31 8.19 -11.53
CA MET A 301 -13.76 8.88 -10.35
C MET A 301 -14.80 9.84 -9.74
N GLN A 302 -15.69 9.29 -8.90
CA GLN A 302 -16.85 10.04 -8.39
C GLN A 302 -16.62 10.82 -7.09
N THR A 303 -15.48 10.66 -6.41
CA THR A 303 -15.09 11.47 -5.23
C THR A 303 -13.59 11.34 -4.97
N ALA A 304 -13.00 12.33 -4.31
CA ALA A 304 -11.67 12.23 -3.70
C ALA A 304 -11.81 12.22 -2.17
N ILE A 305 -11.02 11.40 -1.49
CA ILE A 305 -11.01 11.28 -0.03
C ILE A 305 -9.76 11.99 0.49
N LEU A 306 -9.96 13.15 1.13
CA LEU A 306 -8.89 13.94 1.72
C LEU A 306 -8.61 13.51 3.17
N PHE A 307 -7.34 13.47 3.53
CA PHE A 307 -6.85 13.09 4.85
C PHE A 307 -6.06 14.26 5.47
N SER A 308 -6.78 15.12 6.18
CA SER A 308 -6.24 16.17 7.05
C SER A 308 -5.77 15.60 8.39
N ARG A 309 -4.73 16.18 9.00
CA ARG A 309 -4.23 15.75 10.32
C ARG A 309 -4.92 16.53 11.45
N PRO A 310 -5.74 15.89 12.31
CA PRO A 310 -6.31 16.53 13.49
C PRO A 310 -5.23 16.90 14.52
N VAL A 311 -5.55 17.85 15.40
CA VAL A 311 -4.61 18.41 16.38
C VAL A 311 -4.02 17.31 17.30
N GLY A 312 -2.71 17.13 17.19
CA GLY A 312 -1.94 16.17 17.99
C GLY A 312 -2.08 14.71 17.55
N LEU A 313 -2.59 14.43 16.35
CA LEU A 313 -2.32 13.15 15.67
C LEU A 313 -0.89 13.18 15.09
N GLN A 314 -0.19 12.04 15.04
CA GLN A 314 1.13 11.94 14.40
C GLN A 314 1.02 11.56 12.91
N PRO A 315 2.02 11.87 12.06
CA PRO A 315 1.99 11.51 10.64
C PRO A 315 1.89 9.99 10.39
N GLU A 316 2.50 9.19 11.28
CA GLU A 316 2.44 7.72 11.25
C GLU A 316 1.02 7.19 11.51
N ASP A 317 0.35 7.75 12.53
CA ASP A 317 -1.03 7.39 12.88
C ASP A 317 -2.00 7.77 11.75
N LEU A 318 -1.75 8.88 11.04
CA LEU A 318 -2.54 9.24 9.86
C LEU A 318 -2.38 8.22 8.72
N ARG A 319 -1.17 7.70 8.45
CA ARG A 319 -1.00 6.61 7.46
C ARG A 319 -1.81 5.37 7.84
N ARG A 320 -1.76 4.98 9.12
CA ARG A 320 -2.54 3.85 9.65
C ARG A 320 -4.05 4.10 9.57
N SER A 321 -4.51 5.33 9.76
CA SER A 321 -5.90 5.75 9.49
C SER A 321 -6.29 5.60 8.02
N VAL A 322 -5.42 5.94 7.06
CA VAL A 322 -5.66 5.67 5.63
C VAL A 322 -5.79 4.16 5.39
N THR A 323 -4.84 3.35 5.89
CA THR A 323 -4.87 1.89 5.78
C THR A 323 -6.15 1.29 6.39
N ALA A 324 -6.53 1.71 7.60
CA ALA A 324 -7.75 1.24 8.27
C ALA A 324 -9.04 1.66 7.53
N THR A 325 -9.04 2.84 6.89
CA THR A 325 -10.12 3.26 5.97
C THR A 325 -10.22 2.27 4.81
N VAL A 326 -9.13 2.00 4.09
CA VAL A 326 -9.13 1.08 2.93
C VAL A 326 -9.56 -0.33 3.34
N MET A 327 -9.00 -0.88 4.42
CA MET A 327 -9.37 -2.19 4.96
C MET A 327 -10.86 -2.31 5.26
N SER A 328 -11.47 -1.24 5.79
CA SER A 328 -12.91 -1.18 6.06
C SER A 328 -13.74 -1.11 4.77
N LEU A 329 -13.26 -0.39 3.75
CA LEU A 329 -13.96 -0.25 2.46
C LEU A 329 -14.00 -1.57 1.66
N ILE A 330 -12.93 -2.36 1.69
CA ILE A 330 -12.82 -3.63 0.94
C ILE A 330 -13.41 -4.84 1.70
N GLY A 331 -13.38 -4.81 3.03
CA GLY A 331 -13.77 -5.95 3.88
C GLY A 331 -15.24 -5.98 4.32
N THR A 332 -16.06 -4.99 3.94
CA THR A 332 -17.46 -4.88 4.39
C THR A 332 -18.49 -5.17 3.29
N GLU A 333 -19.38 -6.11 3.57
CA GLU A 333 -20.52 -6.49 2.73
C GLU A 333 -21.75 -5.60 3.03
N LEU A 334 -22.52 -5.23 2.01
CA LEU A 334 -23.94 -4.88 2.19
C LEU A 334 -24.82 -6.11 1.97
N GLY A 335 -25.04 -6.86 3.04
CA GLY A 335 -26.26 -7.66 3.18
C GLY A 335 -27.44 -6.74 3.50
N ASP A 336 -28.42 -6.66 2.61
CA ASP A 336 -29.73 -6.05 2.86
C ASP A 336 -30.60 -7.06 3.65
N ASP A 337 -30.39 -7.15 4.97
CA ASP A 337 -31.10 -8.03 5.92
C ASP A 337 -32.65 -7.83 5.96
N THR A 338 -33.20 -6.95 5.12
CA THR A 338 -34.62 -6.57 5.09
C THR A 338 -35.31 -6.73 3.72
N ALA A 339 -34.64 -7.26 2.69
CA ALA A 339 -35.18 -7.34 1.33
C ALA A 339 -35.33 -8.79 0.79
N SER A 340 -36.20 -9.59 1.42
CA SER A 340 -36.61 -10.89 0.89
C SER A 340 -37.30 -10.75 -0.47
N GLY A 341 -36.57 -10.92 -1.57
CA GLY A 341 -37.15 -10.98 -2.93
C GLY A 341 -36.43 -10.23 -4.06
N ARG A 342 -35.20 -9.73 -3.89
CA ARG A 342 -34.36 -9.35 -5.03
C ARG A 342 -33.45 -10.50 -5.46
N ALA A 343 -33.17 -10.56 -6.77
CA ALA A 343 -32.42 -11.65 -7.38
C ALA A 343 -31.01 -11.79 -6.79
N GLU A 344 -30.50 -13.02 -6.85
CA GLU A 344 -29.27 -13.56 -6.23
C GLU A 344 -27.97 -13.01 -6.86
N GLY A 345 -27.94 -11.70 -7.18
CA GLY A 345 -27.10 -11.17 -8.25
C GLY A 345 -26.36 -9.86 -8.01
N ASP A 346 -26.74 -8.99 -7.07
CA ASP A 346 -26.12 -7.65 -6.90
C ASP A 346 -25.40 -7.48 -5.56
N TYR A 347 -24.14 -7.91 -5.53
CA TYR A 347 -23.20 -7.58 -4.46
C TYR A 347 -22.78 -6.11 -4.59
N GLN A 348 -23.14 -5.25 -3.64
CA GLN A 348 -22.63 -3.88 -3.54
C GLN A 348 -21.68 -3.76 -2.33
N THR A 349 -20.48 -3.20 -2.56
CA THR A 349 -19.52 -2.89 -1.48
C THR A 349 -19.94 -1.61 -0.74
N PHE A 350 -19.45 -1.41 0.49
CA PHE A 350 -19.66 -0.13 1.19
C PHE A 350 -19.11 1.05 0.38
N ALA A 351 -18.00 0.85 -0.34
CA ALA A 351 -17.44 1.84 -1.25
C ALA A 351 -18.43 2.20 -2.38
N ALA A 352 -19.07 1.20 -3.01
CA ALA A 352 -20.11 1.41 -4.01
C ALA A 352 -21.36 2.15 -3.45
N GLN A 353 -21.86 1.77 -2.27
CA GLN A 353 -22.99 2.47 -1.66
C GLN A 353 -22.64 3.92 -1.26
N PHE A 354 -21.43 4.15 -0.76
CA PHE A 354 -20.91 5.49 -0.48
C PHE A 354 -20.82 6.35 -1.75
N VAL A 355 -20.44 5.74 -2.87
CA VAL A 355 -20.35 6.34 -4.20
C VAL A 355 -21.72 6.63 -4.84
N ASN A 356 -22.74 5.82 -4.54
CA ASN A 356 -24.12 5.96 -5.04
C ASN A 356 -24.91 7.14 -4.42
N ARG A 357 -24.29 8.32 -4.39
CA ARG A 357 -24.92 9.62 -4.12
C ARG A 357 -24.69 10.62 -5.26
N ALA A 358 -24.74 10.14 -6.51
CA ALA A 358 -24.44 10.94 -7.70
C ALA A 358 -25.19 12.30 -7.71
N VAL A 359 -26.47 12.32 -7.34
CA VAL A 359 -27.30 13.54 -7.25
C VAL A 359 -26.79 14.55 -6.20
N GLU A 360 -26.31 14.09 -5.04
CA GLU A 360 -25.72 14.99 -4.04
C GLU A 360 -24.42 15.59 -4.55
N ARG A 361 -23.62 14.81 -5.30
CA ARG A 361 -22.30 15.21 -5.79
C ARG A 361 -22.36 16.10 -7.03
N SER A 362 -23.35 15.91 -7.91
CA SER A 362 -23.64 16.81 -9.04
C SER A 362 -24.47 18.04 -8.66
N THR A 363 -24.80 18.21 -7.37
CA THR A 363 -25.39 19.47 -6.88
C THR A 363 -24.29 20.54 -6.77
N PRO A 364 -24.46 21.74 -7.36
CA PRO A 364 -23.51 22.85 -7.20
C PRO A 364 -23.22 23.20 -5.74
N SER A 365 -22.03 23.75 -5.49
CA SER A 365 -21.64 24.27 -4.19
C SER A 365 -22.52 25.44 -3.74
N ARG A 366 -22.50 25.77 -2.44
CA ARG A 366 -23.22 26.94 -1.91
C ARG A 366 -22.64 28.27 -2.42
N SER A 367 -21.35 28.28 -2.75
CA SER A 367 -20.66 29.40 -3.41
C SER A 367 -20.94 29.49 -4.90
N GLY A 368 -21.46 28.44 -5.53
CA GLY A 368 -21.59 28.33 -6.99
C GLY A 368 -20.27 28.03 -7.71
N VAL A 369 -19.16 27.91 -6.98
CA VAL A 369 -17.83 27.50 -7.48
C VAL A 369 -17.68 25.98 -7.31
N GLY A 370 -17.59 25.23 -8.41
CA GLY A 370 -17.55 23.77 -8.41
C GLY A 370 -18.78 23.08 -7.79
N TYR A 371 -18.65 21.78 -7.59
CA TYR A 371 -19.71 20.89 -7.12
C TYR A 371 -19.35 20.24 -5.77
N ARG A 372 -20.14 19.25 -5.34
CA ARG A 372 -20.06 18.62 -4.00
C ARG A 372 -19.37 17.25 -4.04
N GLY A 373 -18.32 17.14 -4.85
CA GLY A 373 -17.59 15.91 -5.08
C GLY A 373 -16.64 15.46 -3.96
N MET A 374 -16.30 16.32 -3.00
CA MET A 374 -15.26 16.05 -2.00
C MET A 374 -15.76 15.26 -0.79
N SER A 375 -14.84 14.49 -0.22
CA SER A 375 -15.01 13.74 1.02
C SER A 375 -13.76 13.85 1.91
N THR A 376 -13.91 13.73 3.22
CA THR A 376 -12.80 13.68 4.19
C THR A 376 -12.95 12.45 5.08
N SER A 377 -11.86 11.72 5.33
CA SER A 377 -11.89 10.50 6.15
C SER A 377 -10.87 10.54 7.29
N LEU A 378 -11.25 9.92 8.40
CA LEU A 378 -10.39 9.68 9.56
C LEU A 378 -10.83 8.37 10.19
N ALA A 379 -9.91 7.42 10.38
CA ALA A 379 -10.21 6.14 11.00
C ALA A 379 -9.40 5.91 12.27
N ALA A 380 -10.02 5.25 13.24
CA ALA A 380 -9.36 4.71 14.41
C ALA A 380 -9.48 3.18 14.44
N SER A 381 -8.46 2.47 14.90
CA SER A 381 -8.46 1.01 15.06
C SER A 381 -7.92 0.56 16.42
N LEU A 382 -8.60 -0.44 17.00
CA LEU A 382 -8.15 -1.22 18.14
C LEU A 382 -7.87 -2.63 17.66
N THR A 383 -6.61 -3.07 17.81
CA THR A 383 -6.15 -4.42 17.45
C THR A 383 -5.34 -5.04 18.57
N MET A 384 -5.22 -6.37 18.57
CA MET A 384 -4.26 -7.06 19.44
C MET A 384 -2.94 -7.28 18.68
N PRO A 385 -1.78 -6.83 19.18
CA PRO A 385 -0.51 -6.94 18.47
C PRO A 385 0.13 -8.32 18.68
N VAL A 386 -0.57 -9.37 18.25
CA VAL A 386 -0.20 -10.78 18.47
C VAL A 386 1.20 -11.09 17.94
N ASP A 387 1.56 -10.56 16.76
CA ASP A 387 2.90 -10.75 16.16
C ASP A 387 4.01 -10.11 17.01
N ASP A 388 3.87 -8.84 17.40
CA ASP A 388 4.88 -8.15 18.21
C ASP A 388 5.06 -8.86 19.58
N LEU A 389 3.96 -9.30 20.19
CA LEU A 389 3.99 -10.06 21.45
C LEU A 389 4.66 -11.43 21.27
N ALA A 390 4.37 -12.15 20.19
CA ALA A 390 5.00 -13.43 19.89
C ALA A 390 6.49 -13.26 19.60
N GLU A 391 6.87 -12.22 18.84
CA GLU A 391 8.26 -11.93 18.51
C GLU A 391 9.07 -11.57 19.76
N ILE A 392 8.49 -10.81 20.69
CA ILE A 392 9.06 -10.52 22.01
C ILE A 392 9.28 -11.81 22.81
N VAL A 393 8.26 -12.65 22.95
CA VAL A 393 8.35 -13.88 23.75
C VAL A 393 9.34 -14.86 23.13
N ALA A 394 9.28 -15.07 21.81
CA ALA A 394 10.17 -15.98 21.08
C ALA A 394 11.62 -15.48 21.04
N GLY A 395 11.84 -14.18 20.85
CA GLY A 395 13.17 -13.57 20.87
C GLY A 395 13.87 -13.77 22.21
N ARG A 396 13.15 -13.49 23.30
CA ARG A 396 13.61 -13.65 24.69
C ARG A 396 13.80 -15.11 25.10
N LEU A 397 12.88 -16.00 24.70
CA LEU A 397 12.99 -17.44 24.93
C LEU A 397 14.21 -18.02 24.20
N LEU A 398 14.44 -17.61 22.94
CA LEU A 398 15.63 -18.02 22.18
C LEU A 398 16.92 -17.52 22.84
N ALA A 399 16.98 -16.27 23.29
CA ALA A 399 18.15 -15.74 24.01
C ALA A 399 18.42 -16.48 25.32
N ALA A 400 17.40 -16.69 26.15
CA ALA A 400 17.51 -17.43 27.40
C ALA A 400 17.92 -18.90 27.17
N GLY A 401 17.37 -19.56 26.14
CA GLY A 401 17.73 -20.92 25.76
C GLY A 401 19.16 -21.03 25.21
N VAL A 402 19.58 -20.08 24.37
CA VAL A 402 20.97 -19.96 23.89
C VAL A 402 21.96 -19.80 25.03
N LYS A 403 21.67 -18.91 25.98
CA LYS A 403 22.49 -18.69 27.16
C LYS A 403 22.62 -19.98 28.00
N GLY A 404 21.49 -20.62 28.31
CA GLY A 404 21.48 -21.88 29.08
C GLY A 404 22.21 -23.03 28.37
N MET A 405 22.09 -23.16 27.05
CA MET A 405 22.85 -24.16 26.28
C MET A 405 24.35 -23.87 26.28
N ALA A 406 24.75 -22.60 26.20
CA ALA A 406 26.16 -22.20 26.26
C ALA A 406 26.77 -22.46 27.65
N GLU A 407 26.08 -22.07 28.72
CA GLU A 407 26.48 -22.35 30.11
C GLU A 407 26.50 -23.85 30.41
N GLY A 408 25.52 -24.61 29.90
CA GLY A 408 25.45 -26.06 30.00
C GLY A 408 26.62 -26.75 29.31
N ALA A 409 26.99 -26.32 28.09
CA ALA A 409 28.10 -26.86 27.33
C ALA A 409 29.49 -26.58 27.95
N MET A 410 29.62 -25.55 28.80
CA MET A 410 30.85 -25.29 29.56
C MET A 410 31.03 -26.24 30.75
N ARG A 411 29.97 -26.90 31.25
CA ARG A 411 30.09 -27.85 32.36
C ARG A 411 30.84 -29.10 31.89
N THR A 412 31.92 -29.46 32.59
CA THR A 412 32.72 -30.64 32.28
C THR A 412 31.91 -31.93 32.43
N THR A 413 31.91 -32.80 31.42
CA THR A 413 31.17 -34.08 31.43
C THR A 413 32.11 -35.27 31.31
N SER A 414 31.84 -36.35 32.05
CA SER A 414 32.64 -37.59 31.99
C SER A 414 32.64 -38.26 30.60
N GLU A 415 31.69 -37.91 29.74
CA GLU A 415 31.53 -38.46 28.38
C GLU A 415 32.37 -37.74 27.32
N ALA A 416 33.03 -36.62 27.63
CA ALA A 416 33.66 -35.76 26.63
C ALA A 416 34.69 -36.50 25.74
N ARG A 417 35.47 -37.44 26.32
CA ARG A 417 36.37 -38.32 25.57
C ARG A 417 35.65 -39.25 24.60
N THR A 418 34.51 -39.83 25.01
CA THR A 418 33.67 -40.69 24.18
C THR A 418 33.15 -39.91 22.98
N ARG A 419 32.67 -38.67 23.19
CA ARG A 419 32.18 -37.80 22.11
C ARG A 419 33.27 -37.41 21.11
N VAL A 420 34.50 -37.14 21.55
CA VAL A 420 35.65 -36.96 20.63
C VAL A 420 35.89 -38.25 19.81
N THR A 421 35.84 -39.42 20.45
CA THR A 421 36.04 -40.72 19.78
C THR A 421 34.94 -41.02 18.77
N GLU A 422 33.69 -40.66 19.06
CA GLU A 422 32.56 -40.73 18.13
C GLU A 422 32.77 -39.83 16.91
N LEU A 423 33.27 -38.59 17.06
CA LEU A 423 33.57 -37.73 15.92
C LEU A 423 34.67 -38.31 15.02
N PHE A 424 35.71 -38.96 15.58
CA PHE A 424 36.71 -39.67 14.76
C PHE A 424 36.03 -40.76 13.91
N ARG A 425 35.10 -41.53 14.49
CA ARG A 425 34.38 -42.59 13.77
C ARG A 425 33.41 -42.03 12.72
N ALA A 426 32.56 -41.08 13.11
CA ALA A 426 31.57 -40.45 12.22
C ALA A 426 32.20 -39.71 11.04
N ALA A 427 33.39 -39.12 11.22
CA ALA A 427 34.11 -38.43 10.15
C ALA A 427 34.89 -39.36 9.20
N GLY A 428 34.85 -40.70 9.40
CA GLY A 428 35.54 -41.69 8.55
C GLY A 428 37.01 -41.95 8.92
N ILE A 429 37.49 -41.40 10.04
CA ILE A 429 38.90 -41.47 10.47
C ILE A 429 39.09 -42.33 11.73
N GLY A 430 38.18 -43.29 11.97
CA GLY A 430 38.21 -44.16 13.16
C GLY A 430 39.56 -44.90 13.34
N ALA A 431 40.14 -45.43 12.26
CA ALA A 431 41.44 -46.11 12.33
C ALA A 431 42.60 -45.20 12.77
N LEU A 432 42.50 -43.87 12.58
CA LEU A 432 43.47 -42.90 13.12
C LEU A 432 43.35 -42.71 14.65
N TRP A 433 42.21 -43.08 15.24
CA TRP A 433 42.01 -43.15 16.68
C TRP A 433 42.62 -44.42 17.30
N ASP A 434 42.46 -45.56 16.65
CA ASP A 434 42.94 -46.85 17.16
C ASP A 434 44.44 -47.07 16.86
N ARG A 435 44.90 -46.72 15.64
CA ARG A 435 46.29 -46.87 15.14
C ARG A 435 46.85 -48.27 15.38
N GLU A 436 46.07 -49.27 15.00
CA GLU A 436 46.46 -50.67 15.19
C GLU A 436 47.73 -51.00 14.38
N PRO A 437 48.68 -51.73 14.97
CA PRO A 437 49.77 -52.35 14.24
C PRO A 437 49.28 -53.64 13.55
N LEU A 438 50.08 -54.22 12.66
CA LEU A 438 49.76 -55.54 12.10
C LEU A 438 49.87 -56.61 13.21
N PRO A 439 48.93 -57.56 13.32
CA PRO A 439 48.94 -58.55 14.40
C PRO A 439 50.13 -59.51 14.25
N ILE A 440 50.95 -59.61 15.31
CA ILE A 440 52.07 -60.56 15.40
C ILE A 440 51.64 -61.73 16.28
N ALA A 441 51.45 -62.89 15.66
CA ALA A 441 51.06 -64.12 16.34
C ALA A 441 52.08 -64.54 17.40
N ASP A 442 51.61 -65.20 18.46
CA ASP A 442 52.52 -65.94 19.34
C ASP A 442 53.00 -67.22 18.64
N PRO A 443 54.20 -67.73 18.98
CA PRO A 443 54.75 -68.91 18.31
C PRO A 443 53.93 -70.17 18.62
N ASP A 444 53.51 -70.91 17.59
CA ASP A 444 52.80 -72.19 17.73
C ASP A 444 53.64 -73.33 17.10
N PRO A 445 54.06 -74.36 17.86
CA PRO A 445 53.85 -74.55 19.29
C PRO A 445 54.74 -73.66 20.17
N LEU A 446 54.22 -73.27 21.34
CA LEU A 446 54.92 -72.42 22.30
C LEU A 446 56.30 -73.00 22.70
N PRO A 447 57.40 -72.21 22.58
CA PRO A 447 58.76 -72.70 22.75
C PRO A 447 59.07 -73.06 24.20
N ARG A 448 59.90 -74.08 24.39
CA ARG A 448 60.39 -74.56 25.69
C ARG A 448 61.91 -74.56 25.74
N GLY A 449 62.46 -74.11 26.86
CA GLY A 449 63.89 -74.02 27.12
C GLY A 449 64.53 -72.73 26.60
N SER A 450 65.54 -72.23 27.33
CA SER A 450 66.12 -70.89 27.15
C SER A 450 66.57 -70.55 25.73
N ARG A 451 67.16 -71.51 24.99
CA ARG A 451 67.64 -71.27 23.62
C ARG A 451 66.50 -71.09 22.62
N ASN A 452 65.44 -71.86 22.75
CA ASN A 452 64.28 -71.81 21.85
C ASN A 452 63.42 -70.59 22.13
N ILE A 453 63.26 -70.21 23.40
CA ILE A 453 62.56 -68.97 23.79
C ILE A 453 63.35 -67.74 23.32
N ALA A 454 64.66 -67.70 23.54
CA ALA A 454 65.49 -66.59 23.07
C ALA A 454 65.56 -66.50 21.52
N GLN A 455 65.32 -67.61 20.81
CA GLN A 455 65.18 -67.58 19.35
C GLN A 455 63.80 -67.08 18.96
N ALA A 456 62.71 -67.61 19.52
CA ALA A 456 61.36 -67.14 19.22
C ALA A 456 61.11 -65.66 19.58
N LEU A 457 61.80 -65.13 20.60
CA LEU A 457 61.79 -63.69 20.90
C LEU A 457 62.57 -62.85 19.85
N ARG A 458 63.59 -63.42 19.18
CA ARG A 458 64.24 -62.80 18.01
C ARG A 458 63.34 -62.86 16.80
N ASP A 459 62.82 -64.05 16.48
CA ASP A 459 61.93 -64.28 15.34
C ASP A 459 60.71 -63.35 15.42
N ARG A 460 60.08 -63.22 16.61
CA ARG A 460 58.99 -62.26 16.87
C ARG A 460 59.40 -60.79 16.70
N GLN A 461 60.65 -60.43 17.01
CA GLN A 461 61.16 -59.08 16.81
C GLN A 461 61.42 -58.79 15.33
N ASP A 462 61.95 -59.76 14.59
CA ASP A 462 62.15 -59.69 13.14
C ASP A 462 60.79 -59.60 12.42
N ASP A 463 59.79 -60.38 12.84
CA ASP A 463 58.39 -60.29 12.40
C ASP A 463 57.76 -58.93 12.71
N MET A 464 58.04 -58.33 13.87
CA MET A 464 57.62 -56.96 14.18
C MET A 464 58.27 -55.93 13.25
N GLU A 465 59.56 -56.04 12.97
CA GLU A 465 60.24 -55.14 12.02
C GLU A 465 59.70 -55.29 10.59
N ASP A 466 59.43 -56.51 10.16
CA ASP A 466 58.76 -56.80 8.89
C ASP A 466 57.31 -56.29 8.86
N GLY A 467 56.61 -56.40 9.99
CA GLY A 467 55.30 -55.80 10.22
C GLY A 467 55.33 -54.28 10.10
N LEU A 468 56.35 -53.59 10.64
CA LEU A 468 56.53 -52.14 10.46
C LEU A 468 56.81 -51.77 8.99
N ARG A 469 57.63 -52.57 8.28
CA ARG A 469 57.90 -52.38 6.84
C ARG A 469 56.62 -52.51 6.01
N ARG A 470 55.82 -53.56 6.24
CA ARG A 470 54.54 -53.82 5.56
C ARG A 470 53.47 -52.78 5.92
N LEU A 471 53.38 -52.40 7.19
CA LEU A 471 52.47 -51.35 7.65
C LEU A 471 52.75 -50.03 6.92
N ARG A 472 54.02 -49.62 6.80
CA ARG A 472 54.39 -48.40 6.06
C ARG A 472 53.90 -48.42 4.60
N LEU A 473 54.07 -49.54 3.89
CA LEU A 473 53.61 -49.69 2.50
C LEU A 473 52.08 -49.66 2.36
N ASN A 474 51.35 -50.21 3.34
CA ASN A 474 49.89 -50.17 3.35
C ASN A 474 49.35 -48.78 3.67
N LEU A 475 50.00 -48.06 4.61
CA LEU A 475 49.56 -46.77 5.10
C LEU A 475 49.45 -45.71 4.02
N ASP A 476 50.35 -45.66 3.03
CA ASP A 476 50.28 -44.69 1.94
C ASP A 476 48.93 -44.77 1.19
N ARG A 477 48.48 -46.00 0.87
CA ARG A 477 47.17 -46.25 0.23
C ARG A 477 46.01 -46.06 1.21
N ASP A 478 46.13 -46.61 2.41
CA ASP A 478 45.02 -46.70 3.35
C ASP A 478 44.71 -45.34 3.99
N VAL A 479 45.72 -44.48 4.19
CA VAL A 479 45.54 -43.06 4.58
C VAL A 479 45.04 -42.23 3.41
N GLN A 480 45.48 -42.46 2.16
CA GLN A 480 44.91 -41.77 1.01
C GLN A 480 43.39 -41.99 0.94
N ARG A 481 42.94 -43.25 1.00
CA ARG A 481 41.51 -43.60 1.03
C ARG A 481 40.81 -42.92 2.21
N MET A 482 41.39 -42.97 3.41
CA MET A 482 40.83 -42.32 4.59
C MET A 482 40.65 -40.80 4.43
N VAL A 483 41.55 -40.12 3.72
CA VAL A 483 41.44 -38.69 3.41
C VAL A 483 40.39 -38.40 2.34
N GLU A 484 40.13 -39.32 1.40
CA GLU A 484 39.04 -39.24 0.41
C GLU A 484 37.65 -39.54 1.02
N GLU A 485 37.63 -40.41 2.04
CA GLU A 485 36.48 -40.77 2.89
C GLU A 485 36.27 -39.79 4.07
N PHE A 486 37.19 -38.86 4.33
CA PHE A 486 37.08 -37.89 5.42
C PHE A 486 35.96 -36.87 5.15
N ARG A 487 34.84 -36.97 5.90
CA ARG A 487 33.63 -36.13 5.71
C ARG A 487 33.28 -35.33 6.98
N PRO A 488 34.13 -34.39 7.44
CA PRO A 488 33.89 -33.64 8.67
C PRO A 488 32.55 -32.90 8.66
N ALA A 489 32.19 -32.21 7.58
CA ALA A 489 30.90 -31.51 7.46
C ALA A 489 29.67 -32.43 7.63
N ALA A 490 29.75 -33.69 7.16
CA ALA A 490 28.65 -34.64 7.31
C ALA A 490 28.52 -35.13 8.76
N ALA A 491 29.65 -35.52 9.37
CA ALA A 491 29.71 -35.93 10.77
C ALA A 491 29.26 -34.80 11.72
N PHE A 492 29.65 -33.56 11.45
CA PHE A 492 29.26 -32.40 12.25
C PHE A 492 27.76 -32.13 12.10
N ARG A 493 27.21 -32.20 10.88
CA ARG A 493 25.76 -32.07 10.64
C ARG A 493 24.94 -33.19 11.29
N GLU A 494 25.47 -34.40 11.33
CA GLU A 494 24.84 -35.53 12.01
C GLU A 494 24.77 -35.26 13.52
N LYS A 495 25.93 -35.03 14.16
CA LYS A 495 26.07 -34.83 15.61
C LYS A 495 25.52 -33.50 16.13
N LEU A 496 25.41 -32.48 15.29
CA LEU A 496 24.72 -31.23 15.61
C LEU A 496 23.26 -31.50 16.02
N GLY A 497 22.57 -32.40 15.31
CA GLY A 497 21.20 -32.80 15.64
C GLY A 497 21.09 -33.70 16.88
N GLU A 498 22.20 -34.16 17.46
CA GLU A 498 22.22 -35.00 18.66
C GLU A 498 22.67 -34.24 19.91
N TRP A 499 23.62 -33.31 19.75
CA TRP A 499 24.27 -32.60 20.86
C TRP A 499 23.97 -31.11 20.91
N GLY A 500 23.45 -30.52 19.82
CA GLY A 500 23.29 -29.07 19.68
C GLY A 500 24.59 -28.32 19.35
N PRO A 501 24.51 -27.03 18.96
CA PRO A 501 25.64 -26.28 18.41
C PRO A 501 26.77 -26.03 19.43
N PHE A 502 26.42 -25.60 20.65
CA PHE A 502 27.39 -25.26 21.69
C PHE A 502 28.18 -26.48 22.16
N GLN A 503 27.50 -27.62 22.39
CA GLN A 503 28.16 -28.83 22.82
C GLN A 503 29.07 -29.41 21.73
N LEU A 504 28.66 -29.34 20.46
CA LEU A 504 29.48 -29.75 19.32
C LEU A 504 30.76 -28.88 19.23
N GLU A 505 30.64 -27.55 19.30
CA GLU A 505 31.79 -26.65 19.30
C GLU A 505 32.81 -26.99 20.40
N GLN A 506 32.33 -27.26 21.62
CA GLN A 506 33.20 -27.65 22.75
C GLN A 506 33.92 -28.98 22.51
N VAL A 507 33.30 -29.96 21.84
CA VAL A 507 33.95 -31.23 21.47
C VAL A 507 34.93 -31.03 20.29
N LEU A 508 34.67 -30.09 19.40
CA LEU A 508 35.56 -29.76 18.27
C LEU A 508 36.84 -29.04 18.73
N VAL A 509 36.69 -27.97 19.52
CA VAL A 509 37.80 -27.09 19.95
C VAL A 509 38.50 -27.63 21.20
N GLY A 510 37.78 -28.31 22.09
CA GLY A 510 38.28 -28.83 23.37
C GLY A 510 38.01 -27.88 24.55
N GLN A 511 37.92 -28.47 25.74
CA GLN A 511 37.64 -27.76 27.00
C GLN A 511 38.93 -27.58 27.81
N ALA A 512 39.51 -26.37 27.83
CA ALA A 512 40.82 -26.09 28.42
C ALA A 512 40.99 -26.56 29.89
N GLU A 513 39.94 -26.46 30.70
CA GLU A 513 39.95 -26.84 32.12
C GLU A 513 39.64 -28.32 32.38
N HIS A 514 39.36 -29.11 31.33
CA HIS A 514 38.98 -30.51 31.49
C HIS A 514 40.15 -31.40 31.98
N SER A 515 39.86 -32.35 32.86
CA SER A 515 40.84 -33.26 33.47
C SER A 515 41.44 -34.26 32.45
N ASP A 516 40.61 -34.94 31.66
CA ASP A 516 41.06 -35.80 30.55
C ASP A 516 41.69 -34.97 29.41
N ARG A 517 42.91 -35.35 28.99
CA ARG A 517 43.73 -34.71 27.95
C ARG A 517 43.07 -34.71 26.56
N VAL A 518 42.27 -35.73 26.23
CA VAL A 518 41.55 -35.83 24.95
C VAL A 518 40.47 -34.77 24.89
N ALA A 519 39.65 -34.67 25.94
CA ALA A 519 38.58 -33.68 26.04
C ALA A 519 39.15 -32.24 26.07
N ARG A 520 40.32 -32.05 26.68
CA ARG A 520 41.04 -30.77 26.64
C ARG A 520 41.51 -30.37 25.24
N ALA A 521 41.91 -31.32 24.41
CA ALA A 521 42.38 -31.08 23.06
C ALA A 521 41.26 -30.99 22.01
N GLY A 522 40.10 -31.62 22.27
CA GLY A 522 39.00 -31.71 21.31
C GLY A 522 39.38 -32.48 20.03
N LEU A 523 38.48 -32.51 19.04
CA LEU A 523 38.77 -33.13 17.74
C LEU A 523 39.95 -32.45 17.04
N VAL A 524 39.99 -31.11 17.02
CA VAL A 524 41.00 -30.34 16.29
C VAL A 524 42.39 -30.52 16.91
N GLY A 525 42.51 -30.36 18.23
CA GLY A 525 43.79 -30.57 18.92
C GLY A 525 44.24 -32.03 18.91
N MET A 526 43.31 -33.00 18.91
CA MET A 526 43.67 -34.41 18.71
C MET A 526 44.18 -34.68 17.28
N LEU A 527 43.57 -34.12 16.24
CA LEU A 527 44.09 -34.23 14.86
C LEU A 527 45.46 -33.56 14.70
N ASP A 528 45.66 -32.42 15.37
CA ASP A 528 46.96 -31.76 15.43
C ASP A 528 48.00 -32.51 16.28
N ASN A 529 47.57 -33.32 17.25
CA ASN A 529 48.45 -34.30 17.90
C ASN A 529 48.85 -35.42 16.93
N ARG A 530 47.96 -35.84 16.00
CA ARG A 530 48.24 -36.92 15.03
C ARG A 530 49.16 -36.53 13.88
N ARG A 531 49.38 -35.25 13.57
CA ARG A 531 50.43 -34.82 12.60
C ARG A 531 51.83 -34.65 13.23
N ASN A 532 51.92 -34.61 14.55
CA ASN A 532 53.17 -34.45 15.28
C ASN A 532 53.71 -35.82 15.74
N PRO A 533 55.02 -36.02 15.93
CA PRO A 533 55.56 -37.29 16.45
C PRO A 533 54.89 -37.66 17.78
N PRO A 534 54.45 -38.92 17.97
CA PRO A 534 53.83 -39.34 19.22
C PRO A 534 54.82 -39.25 20.38
N GLU A 535 54.32 -38.76 21.52
CA GLU A 535 55.04 -38.69 22.78
C GLU A 535 55.53 -40.09 23.19
N ARG A 536 56.82 -40.20 23.50
CA ARG A 536 57.46 -41.49 23.79
C ARG A 536 57.18 -41.89 25.24
N PRO A 537 56.55 -43.05 25.51
CA PRO A 537 56.39 -43.54 26.87
C PRO A 537 57.78 -43.73 27.53
N GLU A 538 57.91 -43.39 28.81
CA GLU A 538 59.20 -43.40 29.53
C GLU A 538 59.92 -44.76 29.48
N HIS A 539 59.15 -45.86 29.42
CA HIS A 539 59.64 -47.23 29.37
C HIS A 539 59.98 -47.75 27.96
N VAL A 540 59.77 -46.95 26.90
CA VAL A 540 60.00 -47.36 25.50
C VAL A 540 61.23 -46.66 24.91
N GLN A 541 62.15 -47.46 24.38
CA GLN A 541 63.33 -46.96 23.65
C GLN A 541 63.06 -46.83 22.15
N LEU A 542 63.95 -46.17 21.40
CA LEU A 542 63.82 -46.06 19.94
C LEU A 542 64.28 -47.34 19.24
N THR A 543 65.35 -47.96 19.75
CA THR A 543 65.84 -49.29 19.35
C THR A 543 64.90 -50.39 19.85
N PRO A 544 64.85 -51.55 19.18
CA PRO A 544 64.12 -52.72 19.68
C PRO A 544 64.56 -53.11 21.09
N PRO A 545 63.66 -53.65 21.95
CA PRO A 545 64.01 -54.08 23.30
C PRO A 545 65.06 -55.22 23.27
N PRO A 546 66.14 -55.13 24.05
CA PRO A 546 67.15 -56.19 24.10
C PRO A 546 66.57 -57.45 24.76
N ILE A 547 66.72 -58.60 24.12
CA ILE A 547 66.23 -59.87 24.62
C ILE A 547 67.07 -60.30 25.85
N PRO A 548 66.46 -60.45 27.04
CA PRO A 548 67.19 -60.82 28.24
C PRO A 548 67.68 -62.27 28.19
N PRO A 549 68.75 -62.62 28.91
CA PRO A 549 69.21 -64.01 29.00
C PRO A 549 68.17 -64.85 29.76
N VAL A 550 67.38 -65.64 29.03
CA VAL A 550 66.25 -66.44 29.57
C VAL A 550 66.72 -67.42 30.64
N ARG A 551 66.52 -67.08 31.92
CA ARG A 551 66.97 -67.88 33.07
C ARG A 551 66.09 -69.11 33.23
N ARG A 552 66.64 -70.18 33.82
CA ARG A 552 65.85 -71.36 34.20
C ARG A 552 65.20 -71.13 35.57
N PRO A 553 63.89 -71.33 35.73
CA PRO A 553 63.27 -71.31 37.05
C PRO A 553 63.85 -72.39 37.96
N LEU A 554 63.80 -72.17 39.28
CA LEU A 554 64.27 -73.09 40.33
C LEU A 554 65.70 -73.61 40.10
N ALA A 555 66.66 -72.67 39.99
CA ALA A 555 68.10 -72.94 39.93
C ALA A 555 68.55 -73.98 38.88
N GLY A 556 67.76 -74.18 37.82
CA GLY A 556 68.11 -75.05 36.69
C GLY A 556 67.31 -76.35 36.56
N LEU A 557 66.39 -76.64 37.50
CA LEU A 557 65.63 -77.90 37.57
C LEU A 557 64.49 -78.03 36.55
N ALA A 558 63.97 -76.92 36.00
CA ALA A 558 62.90 -76.94 35.01
C ALA A 558 63.29 -76.16 33.73
N PRO A 559 62.83 -76.58 32.53
CA PRO A 559 62.98 -75.80 31.32
C PRO A 559 62.11 -74.53 31.41
N ALA A 560 62.70 -73.39 31.06
CA ALA A 560 61.97 -72.12 30.93
C ALA A 560 60.78 -72.25 29.95
N ARG A 561 59.73 -71.48 30.18
CA ARG A 561 58.46 -71.50 29.45
C ARG A 561 58.11 -70.09 28.95
N TRP A 562 57.33 -70.02 27.87
CA TRP A 562 56.85 -68.74 27.32
C TRP A 562 56.08 -67.87 28.34
N GLY A 563 55.36 -68.51 29.26
CA GLY A 563 54.61 -67.82 30.33
C GLY A 563 55.44 -67.38 31.55
N ASP A 564 56.76 -67.56 31.55
CA ASP A 564 57.61 -67.11 32.67
C ASP A 564 57.66 -65.57 32.72
N ALA A 565 57.69 -64.98 33.92
CA ALA A 565 57.54 -63.53 34.11
C ALA A 565 58.61 -62.68 33.38
N GLU A 566 59.87 -63.15 33.31
CA GLU A 566 60.94 -62.49 32.54
C GLU A 566 60.64 -62.48 31.03
N VAL A 567 59.99 -63.54 30.51
CA VAL A 567 59.62 -63.68 29.09
C VAL A 567 58.40 -62.82 28.77
N GLN A 568 57.36 -62.87 29.62
CA GLN A 568 56.17 -62.03 29.49
C GLN A 568 56.49 -60.53 29.61
N GLY A 569 57.45 -60.16 30.47
CA GLY A 569 57.98 -58.80 30.53
C GLY A 569 58.67 -58.37 29.22
N CYS A 570 59.43 -59.27 28.59
CA CYS A 570 60.04 -59.01 27.28
C CYS A 570 58.98 -58.88 26.17
N VAL A 571 57.96 -59.75 26.15
CA VAL A 571 56.83 -59.67 25.20
C VAL A 571 56.05 -58.36 25.37
N ALA A 572 55.78 -57.94 26.61
CA ALA A 572 55.14 -56.65 26.90
C ALA A 572 55.98 -55.46 26.42
N ALA A 573 57.31 -55.49 26.63
CA ALA A 573 58.22 -54.46 26.15
C ALA A 573 58.29 -54.42 24.60
N GLN A 574 58.34 -55.57 23.94
CA GLN A 574 58.28 -55.70 22.48
C GLN A 574 56.96 -55.16 21.93
N ASN A 575 55.82 -55.52 22.53
CA ASN A 575 54.50 -55.00 22.13
C ASN A 575 54.41 -53.48 22.32
N ALA A 576 54.90 -52.93 23.44
CA ALA A 576 54.90 -51.49 23.70
C ALA A 576 55.78 -50.70 22.72
N TRP A 577 56.98 -51.21 22.41
CA TRP A 577 57.85 -50.65 21.37
C TRP A 577 57.21 -50.72 19.98
N TYR A 578 56.64 -51.87 19.62
CA TYR A 578 56.02 -52.09 18.32
C TYR A 578 54.80 -51.18 18.12
N GLN A 579 53.93 -51.05 19.12
CA GLN A 579 52.82 -50.09 19.13
C GLN A 579 53.31 -48.64 19.01
N TYR A 580 54.38 -48.26 19.71
CA TYR A 580 54.95 -46.91 19.60
C TYR A 580 55.50 -46.62 18.20
N ARG A 581 56.21 -47.57 17.59
CA ARG A 581 56.74 -47.45 16.22
C ARG A 581 55.64 -47.46 15.16
N ALA A 582 54.60 -48.25 15.34
CA ALA A 582 53.39 -48.21 14.49
C ALA A 582 52.68 -46.86 14.61
N ASN A 583 52.50 -46.31 15.82
CA ASN A 583 51.96 -44.97 16.02
C ASN A 583 52.81 -43.89 15.30
N GLN A 584 54.15 -44.00 15.30
CA GLN A 584 55.01 -43.08 14.56
C GLN A 584 54.75 -43.15 13.04
N LEU A 585 54.59 -44.35 12.47
CA LEU A 585 54.27 -44.53 11.05
C LEU A 585 52.88 -43.97 10.70
N TRP A 586 51.86 -44.25 11.52
CA TRP A 586 50.51 -43.68 11.37
C TRP A 586 50.52 -42.14 11.39
N HIS A 587 51.24 -41.53 12.34
CA HIS A 587 51.34 -40.07 12.45
C HIS A 587 52.09 -39.43 11.27
N ALA A 588 53.16 -40.09 10.78
CA ALA A 588 53.89 -39.63 9.60
C ALA A 588 53.02 -39.67 8.34
N ALA A 589 52.38 -40.81 8.05
CA ALA A 589 51.49 -40.94 6.90
C ALA A 589 50.32 -39.95 6.95
N TRP A 590 49.71 -39.71 8.13
CA TRP A 590 48.66 -38.69 8.28
C TRP A 590 49.16 -37.25 8.01
N LYS A 591 50.39 -36.94 8.40
CA LYS A 591 51.02 -35.64 8.14
C LYS A 591 51.24 -35.38 6.66
N ASP A 592 51.67 -36.39 5.90
CA ASP A 592 51.99 -36.24 4.47
C ASP A 592 50.77 -35.79 3.61
N TYR A 593 49.55 -36.04 4.10
CA TYR A 593 48.30 -35.58 3.49
C TYR A 593 47.69 -34.29 4.10
N GLU A 594 48.43 -33.54 4.96
CA GLU A 594 47.93 -32.34 5.66
C GLU A 594 47.26 -31.32 4.72
N ASN A 595 47.86 -31.07 3.56
CA ASN A 595 47.33 -30.14 2.55
C ASN A 595 45.95 -30.51 2.00
N ARG A 596 45.49 -31.77 2.16
CA ARG A 596 44.16 -32.23 1.73
C ARG A 596 43.14 -32.22 2.88
N TRP A 597 43.48 -32.79 4.04
CA TRP A 597 42.51 -32.92 5.13
C TRP A 597 42.35 -31.63 5.97
N ARG A 598 43.41 -30.85 6.17
CA ARG A 598 43.36 -29.64 7.02
C ARG A 598 42.38 -28.58 6.47
N PRO A 599 42.36 -28.23 5.16
CA PRO A 599 41.38 -27.27 4.64
C PRO A 599 39.92 -27.73 4.80
N ALA A 600 39.65 -29.03 4.66
CA ALA A 600 38.32 -29.61 4.84
C ALA A 600 37.86 -29.50 6.30
N LEU A 601 38.72 -29.85 7.25
CA LEU A 601 38.48 -29.68 8.69
C LEU A 601 38.23 -28.20 9.04
N THR A 602 39.17 -27.31 8.68
CA THR A 602 39.10 -25.88 9.04
C THR A 602 37.84 -25.22 8.53
N ARG A 603 37.41 -25.54 7.30
CA ARG A 603 36.13 -25.05 6.75
C ARG A 603 34.95 -25.50 7.60
N SER A 604 34.84 -26.80 7.89
CA SER A 604 33.71 -27.36 8.65
C SER A 604 33.67 -26.88 10.11
N VAL A 605 34.82 -26.68 10.75
CA VAL A 605 34.89 -26.10 12.10
C VAL A 605 34.41 -24.65 12.08
N ARG A 606 34.85 -23.85 11.09
CA ARG A 606 34.38 -22.47 10.92
C ARG A 606 32.86 -22.41 10.70
N GLU A 607 32.28 -23.28 9.87
CA GLU A 607 30.84 -23.32 9.63
C GLU A 607 30.04 -23.53 10.95
N VAL A 608 30.55 -24.33 11.91
CA VAL A 608 29.93 -24.49 13.24
C VAL A 608 30.11 -23.24 14.09
N SER A 609 31.31 -22.66 14.13
CA SER A 609 31.61 -21.45 14.89
C SER A 609 30.81 -20.22 14.43
N GLU A 610 30.54 -20.07 13.13
CA GLU A 610 29.70 -18.96 12.61
C GLU A 610 28.23 -19.12 13.07
N LEU A 611 27.70 -20.35 13.15
CA LEU A 611 26.36 -20.61 13.71
C LEU A 611 26.30 -20.28 15.21
N VAL A 612 27.30 -20.74 15.99
CA VAL A 612 27.40 -20.40 17.43
C VAL A 612 27.52 -18.89 17.63
N ARG A 613 28.35 -18.21 16.84
CA ARG A 613 28.51 -16.75 16.89
C ARG A 613 27.22 -16.02 16.56
N ALA A 614 26.46 -16.49 15.57
CA ALA A 614 25.17 -15.90 15.21
C ALA A 614 24.16 -16.00 16.37
N LEU A 615 24.10 -17.16 17.04
CA LEU A 615 23.23 -17.38 18.20
C LEU A 615 23.63 -16.49 19.39
N ARG A 616 24.93 -16.38 19.71
CA ARG A 616 25.42 -15.46 20.75
C ARG A 616 25.11 -13.99 20.44
N SER A 617 25.31 -13.56 19.19
CA SER A 617 25.01 -12.18 18.79
C SER A 617 23.51 -11.84 18.87
N HIS A 618 22.61 -12.83 18.78
CA HIS A 618 21.19 -12.66 19.08
C HIS A 618 20.94 -12.50 20.59
N GLU A 619 21.57 -13.33 21.43
CA GLU A 619 21.47 -13.25 22.89
C GLU A 619 21.97 -11.90 23.43
N GLU A 620 23.15 -11.45 23.00
CA GLU A 620 23.72 -10.14 23.31
C GLU A 620 22.82 -8.97 22.85
N GLY A 621 22.14 -9.12 21.71
CA GLY A 621 21.29 -8.08 21.11
C GLY A 621 19.86 -8.03 21.65
N GLU A 622 19.36 -9.11 22.25
CA GLU A 622 17.94 -9.27 22.59
C GLU A 622 17.45 -8.19 23.55
N SER A 623 18.21 -7.89 24.61
CA SER A 623 17.81 -6.90 25.62
C SER A 623 17.58 -5.50 25.04
N ARG A 624 18.36 -5.10 24.02
CA ARG A 624 18.15 -3.84 23.30
C ARG A 624 16.90 -3.91 22.43
N ALA A 625 16.73 -4.98 21.67
CA ALA A 625 15.56 -5.17 20.81
C ALA A 625 14.25 -5.26 21.62
N PHE A 626 14.28 -5.87 22.80
CA PHE A 626 13.18 -5.88 23.77
C PHE A 626 12.84 -4.47 24.26
N ALA A 627 13.85 -3.67 24.63
CA ALA A 627 13.63 -2.30 25.08
C ALA A 627 13.03 -1.40 23.98
N GLU A 628 13.53 -1.52 22.74
CA GLU A 628 13.02 -0.79 21.58
C GLU A 628 11.58 -1.21 21.22
N ARG A 629 11.27 -2.53 21.17
CA ARG A 629 9.89 -3.02 20.93
C ARG A 629 8.92 -2.65 22.06
N ARG A 630 9.33 -2.75 23.33
CA ARG A 630 8.51 -2.32 24.47
C ARG A 630 8.18 -0.83 24.36
N LYS A 631 9.16 0.01 24.03
CA LYS A 631 8.96 1.44 23.77
C LYS A 631 8.02 1.68 22.59
N HIS A 632 8.00 0.82 21.58
CA HIS A 632 7.07 0.91 20.45
C HIS A 632 5.63 0.47 20.80
N LEU A 633 5.44 -0.56 21.63
CA LEU A 633 4.11 -1.04 22.02
C LEU A 633 3.40 -0.09 22.99
N PHE A 634 4.08 0.31 24.08
CA PHE A 634 3.54 1.16 25.14
C PHE A 634 3.74 2.66 24.84
N ARG A 635 3.33 3.09 23.63
CA ARG A 635 3.38 4.49 23.21
C ARG A 635 2.10 5.23 23.60
N ASP A 636 2.17 5.98 24.69
CA ASP A 636 1.07 6.83 25.17
C ASP A 636 0.76 8.02 24.25
N ASP A 637 1.64 8.35 23.28
CA ASP A 637 1.48 9.45 22.33
C ASP A 637 0.61 9.13 21.11
N ARG A 638 0.20 7.86 20.95
CA ARG A 638 -0.64 7.42 19.82
C ARG A 638 -2.07 7.91 19.95
N LYS A 639 -2.63 8.39 18.83
CA LYS A 639 -4.06 8.70 18.71
C LYS A 639 -4.68 7.95 17.54
N GLY A 640 -5.90 7.47 17.70
CA GLY A 640 -6.59 6.69 16.67
C GLY A 640 -6.06 5.27 16.45
N VAL A 641 -4.84 4.92 16.87
CA VAL A 641 -4.36 3.52 16.83
C VAL A 641 -4.04 3.05 18.23
N SER A 642 -4.85 2.12 18.72
CA SER A 642 -4.73 1.52 20.05
C SER A 642 -4.38 0.05 19.93
N TYR A 643 -3.48 -0.43 20.79
CA TYR A 643 -3.19 -1.85 20.93
C TYR A 643 -3.78 -2.35 22.24
N LEU A 644 -4.55 -3.45 22.18
CA LEU A 644 -5.00 -4.13 23.38
C LEU A 644 -3.85 -5.00 23.91
N LEU A 645 -3.14 -4.48 24.92
CA LEU A 645 -1.98 -5.12 25.53
C LEU A 645 -2.38 -5.89 26.81
N PRO A 646 -1.56 -6.87 27.25
CA PRO A 646 -1.81 -7.58 28.50
C PRO A 646 -1.92 -6.62 29.71
N PRO A 647 -2.98 -6.72 30.54
CA PRO A 647 -3.44 -5.64 31.44
C PRO A 647 -2.55 -5.31 32.65
N GLN A 648 -1.40 -5.97 32.81
CA GLN A 648 -0.47 -5.70 33.93
C GLN A 648 0.60 -4.64 33.59
N ASN A 649 0.58 -4.05 32.39
CA ASN A 649 1.66 -3.19 31.85
C ASN A 649 3.07 -3.82 31.92
N ASN A 650 3.14 -5.13 32.09
CA ASN A 650 4.37 -5.86 32.34
C ASN A 650 4.51 -7.03 31.37
N LEU A 651 5.22 -6.81 30.27
CA LEU A 651 5.58 -7.87 29.32
C LEU A 651 6.34 -9.03 29.98
N ARG A 652 6.97 -8.83 31.15
CA ARG A 652 7.65 -9.88 31.88
C ARG A 652 6.68 -10.93 32.42
N SER A 653 5.61 -10.54 33.10
CA SER A 653 4.64 -11.52 33.62
C SER A 653 3.87 -12.23 32.50
N PHE A 654 3.64 -11.56 31.37
CA PHE A 654 3.12 -12.21 30.16
C PHE A 654 4.11 -13.23 29.57
N TYR A 655 5.41 -12.89 29.50
CA TYR A 655 6.47 -13.82 29.11
C TYR A 655 6.58 -15.01 30.08
N ASP A 656 6.57 -14.77 31.39
CA ASP A 656 6.66 -15.82 32.41
C ASP A 656 5.47 -16.78 32.30
N ALA A 657 4.24 -16.27 32.10
CA ALA A 657 3.04 -17.09 31.87
C ALA A 657 3.09 -17.90 30.57
N ALA A 658 3.61 -17.33 29.48
CA ALA A 658 3.82 -18.06 28.23
C ALA A 658 4.90 -19.15 28.36
N PHE A 659 5.98 -18.86 29.11
CA PHE A 659 7.06 -19.80 29.39
C PHE A 659 6.57 -21.00 30.20
N GLU A 660 5.94 -20.78 31.36
CA GLU A 660 5.40 -21.85 32.22
C GLU A 660 4.40 -22.75 31.49
N ARG A 661 3.62 -22.16 30.58
CA ARG A 661 2.66 -22.92 29.79
C ARG A 661 3.32 -23.73 28.67
N LEU A 662 4.38 -23.23 28.03
CA LEU A 662 5.20 -24.02 27.10
C LEU A 662 5.91 -25.18 27.82
N MET A 663 6.43 -24.95 29.03
CA MET A 663 7.05 -25.99 29.86
C MET A 663 6.06 -27.14 30.12
N ARG A 664 4.83 -26.81 30.55
CA ARG A 664 3.75 -27.79 30.75
C ARG A 664 3.35 -28.51 29.46
N GLN A 665 3.21 -27.80 28.34
CA GLN A 665 2.86 -28.40 27.04
C GLN A 665 3.91 -29.42 26.56
N HIS A 666 5.19 -29.18 26.84
CA HIS A 666 6.28 -30.10 26.50
C HIS A 666 6.56 -31.18 27.58
N GLY A 667 5.80 -31.19 28.68
CA GLY A 667 5.94 -32.17 29.76
C GLY A 667 7.20 -32.00 30.61
N LEU A 668 7.73 -30.78 30.68
CA LEU A 668 8.93 -30.44 31.46
C LEU A 668 8.53 -30.09 32.91
N ALA A 669 9.39 -30.44 33.87
CA ALA A 669 9.14 -30.20 35.29
C ALA A 669 9.38 -28.73 35.67
N GLU A 670 8.65 -28.24 36.68
CA GLU A 670 8.88 -26.93 37.29
C GLU A 670 10.35 -26.79 37.73
N GLY A 671 11.00 -25.68 37.35
CA GLY A 671 12.41 -25.41 37.63
C GLY A 671 13.41 -25.95 36.59
N GLN A 672 12.98 -26.57 35.50
CA GLN A 672 13.85 -26.76 34.32
C GLN A 672 14.03 -25.43 33.55
N ASP A 673 15.16 -25.30 32.83
CA ASP A 673 15.56 -24.05 32.19
C ASP A 673 15.06 -23.90 30.74
N ALA A 674 15.22 -22.69 30.19
CA ALA A 674 14.88 -22.37 28.81
C ALA A 674 15.70 -23.15 27.77
N ALA A 675 16.86 -23.71 28.14
CA ALA A 675 17.67 -24.53 27.24
C ALA A 675 16.98 -25.88 26.99
N ARG A 676 16.45 -26.54 28.02
CA ARG A 676 15.67 -27.78 27.86
C ARG A 676 14.40 -27.58 27.05
N LEU A 677 13.72 -26.44 27.22
CA LEU A 677 12.56 -26.11 26.39
C LEU A 677 12.97 -25.93 24.91
N LEU A 678 14.03 -25.18 24.64
CA LEU A 678 14.51 -24.96 23.28
C LEU A 678 15.02 -26.24 22.59
N GLU A 679 15.73 -27.11 23.32
CA GLU A 679 16.11 -28.46 22.86
C GLU A 679 14.90 -29.33 22.49
N ARG A 680 13.74 -29.09 23.12
CA ARG A 680 12.50 -29.84 22.89
C ARG A 680 11.61 -29.24 21.80
N MET A 681 11.73 -27.93 21.55
CA MET A 681 11.01 -27.20 20.49
C MET A 681 11.72 -27.24 19.13
N VAL A 682 13.06 -27.33 19.11
CA VAL A 682 13.87 -27.24 17.88
C VAL A 682 14.36 -28.62 17.48
N ASP A 683 13.65 -29.25 16.54
CA ASP A 683 13.96 -30.58 16.04
C ASP A 683 15.34 -30.69 15.38
N ARG A 684 15.85 -31.93 15.32
CA ARG A 684 17.17 -32.26 14.75
C ARG A 684 17.36 -31.73 13.33
N ASP A 685 16.29 -31.75 12.53
CA ASP A 685 16.35 -31.31 11.14
C ASP A 685 16.30 -29.78 10.98
N VAL A 686 15.74 -29.05 11.95
CA VAL A 686 15.82 -27.57 12.00
C VAL A 686 17.26 -27.15 12.29
N TRP A 687 17.94 -27.77 13.25
CA TRP A 687 19.37 -27.53 13.49
C TRP A 687 20.24 -27.82 12.25
N ARG A 688 19.91 -28.89 11.51
CA ARG A 688 20.56 -29.25 10.25
C ARG A 688 20.23 -28.32 9.08
N GLY A 689 19.08 -27.64 9.11
CA GLY A 689 18.67 -26.58 8.19
C GLY A 689 19.47 -25.30 8.45
N ALA A 690 19.44 -24.83 9.69
CA ALA A 690 20.12 -23.62 10.15
C ALA A 690 21.64 -23.69 9.91
N PHE A 691 22.26 -24.84 10.16
CA PHE A 691 23.67 -25.09 9.81
C PHE A 691 23.94 -25.00 8.30
N GLY A 692 22.99 -25.41 7.45
CA GLY A 692 23.07 -25.23 6.01
C GLY A 692 22.98 -23.76 5.58
N LEU A 693 22.11 -22.97 6.22
CA LEU A 693 21.95 -21.54 5.95
C LEU A 693 23.15 -20.71 6.40
N ALA A 694 23.73 -21.03 7.57
CA ALA A 694 24.89 -20.33 8.14
C ALA A 694 26.10 -20.29 7.18
N ARG A 695 26.20 -21.26 6.25
CA ARG A 695 27.24 -21.33 5.21
C ARG A 695 27.15 -20.22 4.17
N GLN A 696 25.97 -19.62 4.00
CA GLN A 696 25.70 -18.52 3.07
C GLN A 696 25.62 -17.19 3.80
N SER A 697 24.92 -17.17 4.95
CA SER A 697 24.82 -16.00 5.82
C SER A 697 24.41 -16.43 7.24
N PRO A 698 25.01 -15.86 8.30
CA PRO A 698 24.69 -16.23 9.69
C PRO A 698 23.29 -15.78 10.14
N GLY A 699 22.78 -14.64 9.63
CA GLY A 699 21.49 -14.08 10.06
C GLY A 699 20.27 -14.98 9.78
N PRO A 700 20.09 -15.49 8.54
CA PRO A 700 18.99 -16.40 8.20
C PRO A 700 18.91 -17.68 9.06
N ALA A 701 20.05 -18.20 9.54
CA ALA A 701 20.07 -19.39 10.39
C ALA A 701 19.38 -19.16 11.75
N VAL A 702 19.58 -18.00 12.36
CA VAL A 702 18.90 -17.62 13.61
C VAL A 702 17.43 -17.31 13.34
N ALA A 703 17.10 -16.69 12.20
CA ALA A 703 15.73 -16.40 11.81
C ALA A 703 14.88 -17.68 11.63
N GLU A 704 15.43 -18.73 11.00
CA GLU A 704 14.77 -20.04 10.85
C GLU A 704 14.39 -20.64 12.22
N ILE A 705 15.34 -20.67 13.16
CA ILE A 705 15.11 -21.19 14.51
C ILE A 705 14.06 -20.33 15.25
N LYS A 706 14.20 -19.00 15.20
CA LYS A 706 13.26 -18.06 15.82
C LYS A 706 11.83 -18.23 15.27
N GLN A 707 11.66 -18.43 13.97
CA GLN A 707 10.34 -18.65 13.36
C GLN A 707 9.65 -19.92 13.88
N ILE A 708 10.40 -20.99 14.16
CA ILE A 708 9.84 -22.20 14.79
C ILE A 708 9.37 -21.89 16.23
N VAL A 709 10.18 -21.19 17.02
CA VAL A 709 9.82 -20.79 18.39
C VAL A 709 8.59 -19.86 18.39
N GLU A 710 8.57 -18.86 17.51
CA GLU A 710 7.47 -17.90 17.37
C GLU A 710 6.15 -18.56 16.95
N ARG A 711 6.20 -19.57 16.06
CA ARG A 711 5.01 -20.35 15.67
C ARG A 711 4.40 -21.09 16.86
N GLN A 712 5.22 -21.74 17.69
CA GLN A 712 4.75 -22.43 18.89
C GLN A 712 4.16 -21.45 19.92
N VAL A 713 4.80 -20.30 20.13
CA VAL A 713 4.30 -19.21 20.97
C VAL A 713 2.93 -18.70 20.49
N LYS A 714 2.76 -18.45 19.19
CA LYS A 714 1.49 -18.02 18.58
C LYS A 714 0.35 -19.02 18.81
N GLN A 715 0.62 -20.33 18.65
CA GLN A 715 -0.36 -21.39 18.90
C GLN A 715 -0.80 -21.46 20.38
N LEU A 716 0.13 -21.20 21.29
CA LEU A 716 -0.14 -21.22 22.73
C LEU A 716 -0.94 -19.99 23.22
N PHE A 717 -0.88 -18.85 22.51
CA PHE A 717 -1.69 -17.68 22.85
C PHE A 717 -3.20 -17.94 22.71
N THR A 718 -3.62 -18.63 21.64
CA THR A 718 -5.04 -18.88 21.31
C THR A 718 -5.60 -20.16 21.94
N THR A 719 -4.75 -21.14 22.25
CA THR A 719 -5.21 -22.39 22.89
C THR A 719 -5.72 -22.11 24.31
N GLN A 720 -6.79 -22.76 24.76
CA GLN A 720 -7.27 -22.69 26.16
C GLN A 720 -6.40 -23.56 27.08
N ASP A 721 -6.09 -23.10 28.30
CA ASP A 721 -5.27 -23.88 29.24
C ASP A 721 -6.07 -25.03 29.87
N VAL A 722 -5.44 -26.17 30.09
CA VAL A 722 -6.07 -27.37 30.69
C VAL A 722 -6.35 -27.18 32.18
N ALA A 723 -5.62 -26.29 32.85
CA ALA A 723 -5.79 -25.98 34.27
C ALA A 723 -6.94 -24.99 34.51
N ASP A 724 -6.90 -23.81 33.87
CA ASP A 724 -7.83 -22.71 34.13
C ASP A 724 -8.93 -22.52 33.06
N GLY A 725 -8.85 -23.23 31.93
CA GLY A 725 -9.80 -23.12 30.81
C GLY A 725 -9.67 -21.86 29.95
N ARG A 726 -8.67 -21.00 30.20
CA ARG A 726 -8.55 -19.66 29.58
C ARG A 726 -7.39 -19.56 28.58
N PRO A 727 -7.53 -18.79 27.48
CA PRO A 727 -6.40 -18.43 26.62
C PRO A 727 -5.50 -17.36 27.28
N LEU A 728 -4.25 -17.24 26.84
CA LEU A 728 -3.38 -16.14 27.31
C LEU A 728 -3.75 -14.80 26.66
N LEU A 729 -4.20 -14.86 25.40
CA LEU A 729 -4.74 -13.74 24.63
C LEU A 729 -6.16 -14.12 24.18
N PRO A 730 -7.22 -13.70 24.89
CA PRO A 730 -8.60 -13.90 24.43
C PRO A 730 -8.86 -13.05 23.17
N SER A 731 -9.68 -13.53 22.26
CA SER A 731 -9.99 -12.80 21.02
C SER A 731 -10.79 -11.52 21.31
N LEU A 732 -10.69 -10.51 20.44
CA LEU A 732 -11.56 -9.33 20.54
C LEU A 732 -13.04 -9.70 20.37
N GLU A 733 -13.35 -10.81 19.70
CA GLU A 733 -14.69 -11.39 19.66
C GLU A 733 -15.20 -11.80 21.06
N GLU A 734 -14.47 -12.67 21.77
CA GLU A 734 -14.82 -13.14 23.11
C GLU A 734 -14.90 -11.97 24.10
N LEU A 735 -13.92 -11.07 24.03
CA LEU A 735 -13.86 -9.86 24.85
C LEU A 735 -15.06 -8.95 24.67
N LEU A 736 -15.52 -8.75 23.43
CA LEU A 736 -16.72 -7.96 23.15
C LEU A 736 -18.01 -8.65 23.59
N ARG A 737 -18.13 -9.98 23.42
CA ARG A 737 -19.28 -10.74 23.93
C ARG A 737 -19.37 -10.61 25.46
N ALA A 738 -18.28 -10.87 26.16
CA ALA A 738 -18.17 -10.75 27.61
C ALA A 738 -18.48 -9.31 28.09
N ALA A 739 -17.89 -8.29 27.45
CA ALA A 739 -18.13 -6.89 27.80
C ALA A 739 -19.58 -6.43 27.53
N ALA A 740 -20.25 -7.01 26.53
CA ALA A 740 -21.66 -6.79 26.22
C ALA A 740 -22.64 -7.60 27.10
N GLY A 741 -22.14 -8.30 28.13
CA GLY A 741 -22.96 -9.03 29.10
C GLY A 741 -23.36 -10.45 28.66
N ASP A 742 -22.55 -11.11 27.86
CA ASP A 742 -22.65 -12.55 27.62
C ASP A 742 -22.05 -13.33 28.80
N ALA A 743 -22.87 -14.18 29.43
CA ALA A 743 -22.49 -14.94 30.62
C ALA A 743 -21.53 -16.10 30.32
N GLU A 744 -21.56 -16.66 29.10
CA GLU A 744 -20.67 -17.76 28.71
C GLU A 744 -19.25 -17.23 28.47
N ALA A 745 -19.12 -16.22 27.60
CA ALA A 745 -17.85 -15.52 27.37
C ALA A 745 -17.31 -14.81 28.63
N GLY A 746 -18.20 -14.33 29.51
CA GLY A 746 -17.82 -13.76 30.81
C GLY A 746 -17.14 -14.75 31.77
N SER A 747 -17.27 -16.07 31.54
CA SER A 747 -16.59 -17.09 32.35
C SER A 747 -15.17 -17.41 31.86
N THR A 748 -14.95 -17.37 30.53
CA THR A 748 -13.67 -17.66 29.87
C THR A 748 -12.69 -16.48 29.90
N VAL A 749 -13.20 -15.25 30.01
CA VAL A 749 -12.40 -14.02 30.07
C VAL A 749 -12.13 -13.59 31.53
N ALA A 750 -10.94 -13.06 31.80
CA ALA A 750 -10.63 -12.44 33.10
C ALA A 750 -11.02 -10.95 33.14
N GLU A 751 -11.59 -10.48 34.26
CA GLU A 751 -12.09 -9.09 34.40
C GLU A 751 -11.02 -8.02 34.10
N SER A 752 -9.74 -8.29 34.34
CA SER A 752 -8.64 -7.37 34.01
C SER A 752 -8.57 -7.05 32.52
N TRP A 753 -8.86 -8.01 31.63
CA TRP A 753 -8.98 -7.76 30.20
C TRP A 753 -10.22 -6.95 29.83
N LEU A 754 -11.33 -7.10 30.56
CA LEU A 754 -12.54 -6.31 30.35
C LEU A 754 -12.37 -4.85 30.78
N VAL A 755 -11.65 -4.61 31.89
CA VAL A 755 -11.25 -3.26 32.32
C VAL A 755 -10.35 -2.60 31.27
N GLU A 756 -9.36 -3.31 30.75
CA GLU A 756 -8.45 -2.79 29.73
C GLU A 756 -9.18 -2.52 28.40
N LEU A 757 -10.05 -3.44 27.93
CA LEU A 757 -10.90 -3.23 26.76
C LEU A 757 -11.79 -1.97 26.91
N ARG A 758 -12.45 -1.80 28.06
CA ARG A 758 -13.29 -0.61 28.36
C ARG A 758 -12.46 0.67 28.33
N SER A 759 -11.25 0.65 28.91
CA SER A 759 -10.30 1.76 28.90
C SER A 759 -9.88 2.14 27.48
N GLN A 760 -9.48 1.16 26.66
CA GLN A 760 -9.04 1.38 25.28
C GLN A 760 -10.19 1.86 24.38
N LEU A 761 -11.40 1.27 24.48
CA LEU A 761 -12.57 1.72 23.71
C LEU A 761 -12.96 3.17 24.02
N ALA A 762 -12.90 3.57 25.30
CA ALA A 762 -13.19 4.95 25.71
C ALA A 762 -12.14 5.95 25.19
N ARG A 763 -10.88 5.53 25.03
CA ARG A 763 -9.74 6.35 24.55
C ARG A 763 -9.54 6.32 23.03
N LEU A 764 -10.11 5.33 22.33
CA LEU A 764 -9.91 5.10 20.89
C LEU A 764 -10.25 6.33 20.02
N LEU A 765 -11.24 7.11 20.45
CA LEU A 765 -11.67 8.36 19.82
C LEU A 765 -11.44 9.55 20.78
N PRO A 766 -10.29 10.23 20.68
CA PRO A 766 -10.02 11.44 21.44
C PRO A 766 -11.06 12.55 21.19
N VAL A 767 -11.20 13.48 22.13
CA VAL A 767 -12.04 14.67 21.93
C VAL A 767 -11.52 15.45 20.71
N GLY A 768 -12.43 15.78 19.79
CA GLY A 768 -12.08 16.45 18.53
C GLY A 768 -11.55 15.52 17.42
N PHE A 769 -11.56 14.20 17.61
CA PHE A 769 -11.20 13.22 16.58
C PHE A 769 -12.35 13.08 15.55
N VAL A 770 -12.42 14.04 14.63
CA VAL A 770 -13.44 14.15 13.58
C VAL A 770 -12.72 14.59 12.29
N PRO A 771 -13.07 14.04 11.11
CA PRO A 771 -12.54 14.54 9.85
C PRO A 771 -13.00 15.97 9.58
N ASP A 772 -12.15 16.75 8.90
CA ASP A 772 -12.38 18.16 8.59
C ASP A 772 -13.64 18.38 7.73
N GLY A 773 -14.22 19.57 7.86
CA GLY A 773 -15.30 20.06 7.02
C GLY A 773 -16.71 19.90 7.57
N ARG A 774 -17.69 20.35 6.77
CA ARG A 774 -19.07 20.61 7.22
C ARG A 774 -20.14 19.70 6.61
N GLY A 775 -19.76 18.75 5.76
CA GLY A 775 -20.69 17.77 5.17
C GLY A 775 -21.24 16.78 6.20
N PRO A 776 -22.35 16.08 5.90
CA PRO A 776 -22.93 15.06 6.77
C PRO A 776 -21.92 13.98 7.19
N LEU A 777 -21.87 13.66 8.48
CA LEU A 777 -20.98 12.66 9.05
C LEU A 777 -21.59 11.25 8.95
N LYS A 778 -20.87 10.31 8.33
CA LYS A 778 -21.15 8.87 8.42
C LYS A 778 -20.08 8.23 9.32
N ILE A 779 -20.51 7.43 10.29
CA ILE A 779 -19.62 6.68 11.19
C ILE A 779 -19.84 5.20 10.91
N LEU A 780 -18.85 4.52 10.36
CA LEU A 780 -18.84 3.08 10.16
C LEU A 780 -18.03 2.43 11.28
N ILE A 781 -18.67 1.54 12.05
CA ILE A 781 -18.03 0.78 13.12
C ILE A 781 -17.96 -0.68 12.67
N VAL A 782 -16.79 -1.08 12.21
CA VAL A 782 -16.42 -2.45 11.86
C VAL A 782 -15.99 -3.16 13.14
N HIS A 783 -16.54 -4.35 13.39
CA HIS A 783 -16.25 -5.15 14.59
C HIS A 783 -16.23 -6.65 14.27
N PRO A 784 -15.63 -7.50 15.13
CA PRO A 784 -15.67 -8.95 14.98
C PRO A 784 -17.10 -9.49 14.84
N GLN A 785 -17.28 -10.44 13.94
CA GLN A 785 -18.56 -11.11 13.69
C GLN A 785 -18.95 -11.99 14.88
N THR A 786 -20.22 -11.89 15.31
CA THR A 786 -20.75 -12.62 16.47
C THR A 786 -22.24 -12.93 16.29
N GLU A 787 -22.72 -13.92 17.02
CA GLU A 787 -24.16 -14.21 17.13
C GLU A 787 -24.90 -13.13 17.95
N ALA A 788 -24.23 -12.51 18.93
CA ALA A 788 -24.79 -11.53 19.87
C ALA A 788 -24.87 -10.08 19.31
N THR A 789 -25.00 -9.93 17.99
CA THR A 789 -24.81 -8.66 17.26
C THR A 789 -25.61 -7.47 17.81
N SER A 790 -26.86 -7.66 18.27
CA SER A 790 -27.68 -6.56 18.79
C SER A 790 -27.15 -5.95 20.10
N ARG A 791 -26.67 -6.79 21.02
CA ARG A 791 -26.07 -6.34 22.30
C ARG A 791 -24.76 -5.62 22.07
N ILE A 792 -23.90 -6.14 21.21
CA ILE A 792 -22.61 -5.52 20.87
C ILE A 792 -22.82 -4.15 20.22
N LYS A 793 -23.80 -4.01 19.31
CA LYS A 793 -24.18 -2.70 18.74
C LYS A 793 -24.62 -1.70 19.82
N GLN A 794 -25.34 -2.12 20.86
CA GLN A 794 -25.74 -1.25 21.98
C GLN A 794 -24.56 -0.91 22.90
N TYR A 795 -23.69 -1.89 23.20
CA TYR A 795 -22.47 -1.70 23.99
C TYR A 795 -21.51 -0.72 23.31
N LEU A 796 -21.15 -0.95 22.04
CA LEU A 796 -20.24 -0.08 21.29
C LEU A 796 -20.77 1.35 21.12
N ARG A 797 -22.10 1.55 20.96
CA ARG A 797 -22.72 2.91 20.98
C ARG A 797 -22.47 3.68 22.28
N THR A 798 -22.24 2.96 23.38
CA THR A 798 -22.09 3.55 24.73
C THR A 798 -20.62 3.61 25.16
N ALA A 799 -19.82 2.62 24.78
CA ALA A 799 -18.41 2.50 25.14
C ALA A 799 -17.48 3.39 24.28
N LEU A 800 -17.85 3.65 23.02
CA LEU A 800 -17.10 4.55 22.14
C LEU A 800 -17.51 6.01 22.37
N ASN A 801 -16.54 6.90 22.50
CA ASN A 801 -16.76 8.34 22.61
C ASN A 801 -17.09 8.97 21.24
N LEU A 802 -18.24 8.60 20.67
CA LEU A 802 -18.65 9.03 19.33
C LEU A 802 -18.95 10.55 19.27
N PRO A 803 -18.59 11.24 18.16
CA PRO A 803 -18.89 12.66 18.00
C PRO A 803 -20.38 12.99 18.10
N ARG A 804 -20.72 14.02 18.88
CA ARG A 804 -22.09 14.50 19.09
C ARG A 804 -22.56 15.43 17.97
N ASP A 805 -22.56 14.92 16.74
CA ASP A 805 -23.10 15.61 15.55
C ASP A 805 -24.54 15.12 15.32
N SER A 806 -25.53 16.01 15.38
CA SER A 806 -26.95 15.65 15.28
C SER A 806 -27.37 15.14 13.89
N ALA A 807 -26.53 15.33 12.87
CA ALA A 807 -26.72 14.79 11.52
C ALA A 807 -25.91 13.51 11.28
N ALA A 808 -25.25 12.95 12.30
CA ALA A 808 -24.41 11.76 12.14
C ALA A 808 -25.22 10.47 11.99
N THR A 809 -24.94 9.71 10.93
CA THR A 809 -25.48 8.37 10.72
C THR A 809 -24.45 7.32 11.15
N ILE A 810 -24.81 6.49 12.14
CA ILE A 810 -23.93 5.45 12.67
C ILE A 810 -24.34 4.07 12.13
N GLU A 811 -23.41 3.40 11.47
CA GLU A 811 -23.55 2.08 10.85
C GLU A 811 -22.62 1.08 11.53
N PHE A 812 -23.11 -0.14 11.81
CA PHE A 812 -22.34 -1.19 12.50
C PHE A 812 -22.26 -2.43 11.63
N ARG A 813 -21.04 -2.90 11.35
CA ARG A 813 -20.78 -4.05 10.47
C ARG A 813 -19.96 -5.13 11.18
N PRO A 814 -20.55 -6.33 11.41
CA PRO A 814 -19.78 -7.51 11.79
C PRO A 814 -18.95 -8.01 10.60
N VAL A 815 -17.68 -8.34 10.81
CA VAL A 815 -16.79 -8.94 9.81
C VAL A 815 -15.90 -10.01 10.42
N SER A 816 -15.34 -10.90 9.59
CA SER A 816 -14.38 -11.92 10.04
C SER A 816 -12.96 -11.36 10.21
N THR A 817 -12.80 -10.41 11.14
CA THR A 817 -11.49 -9.86 11.58
C THR A 817 -11.44 -9.80 13.11
N ASP A 818 -10.24 -9.94 13.69
CA ASP A 818 -10.01 -9.77 15.12
C ASP A 818 -9.57 -8.32 15.41
N SER A 819 -10.44 -7.37 15.06
CA SER A 819 -10.16 -5.94 15.13
C SER A 819 -11.44 -5.10 15.21
N ILE A 820 -11.37 -3.96 15.89
CA ILE A 820 -12.46 -2.97 15.93
C ILE A 820 -11.96 -1.72 15.21
N THR A 821 -12.64 -1.30 14.14
CA THR A 821 -12.27 -0.10 13.37
C THR A 821 -13.46 0.85 13.29
N VAL A 822 -13.24 2.11 13.66
CA VAL A 822 -14.21 3.20 13.54
C VAL A 822 -13.75 4.14 12.44
N VAL A 823 -14.42 4.12 11.29
CA VAL A 823 -14.18 5.06 10.18
C VAL A 823 -15.19 6.20 10.26
N LEU A 824 -14.69 7.42 10.35
CA LEU A 824 -15.47 8.66 10.32
C LEU A 824 -15.27 9.32 8.97
N LEU A 825 -16.37 9.60 8.27
CA LEU A 825 -16.36 10.03 6.87
C LEU A 825 -17.36 11.17 6.67
N ARG A 826 -16.90 12.34 6.20
CA ARG A 826 -17.80 13.39 5.67
C ARG A 826 -17.77 13.37 4.16
N SER A 827 -18.91 13.63 3.53
CA SER A 827 -19.06 13.65 2.06
C SER A 827 -20.08 14.68 1.62
N GLY A 828 -20.25 14.88 0.31
CA GLY A 828 -21.17 15.89 -0.23
C GLY A 828 -20.65 17.31 -0.03
N MET A 829 -19.32 17.49 -0.02
CA MET A 829 -18.65 18.74 0.28
C MET A 829 -18.05 19.36 -0.98
N SER A 830 -18.06 20.69 -1.02
CA SER A 830 -17.31 21.50 -1.98
C SER A 830 -15.97 21.95 -1.41
N LEU A 831 -15.10 22.57 -2.21
CA LEU A 831 -13.80 23.11 -1.77
C LEU A 831 -13.94 24.08 -0.57
N THR A 832 -15.04 24.85 -0.50
CA THR A 832 -15.32 25.81 0.58
C THR A 832 -15.79 25.15 1.89
N ASP A 833 -16.28 23.91 1.84
CA ASP A 833 -16.80 23.22 3.03
C ASP A 833 -15.70 22.63 3.91
N ILE A 834 -14.44 22.63 3.46
CA ILE A 834 -13.27 21.99 4.10
C ILE A 834 -12.26 23.08 4.51
N SER A 835 -11.89 23.13 5.79
CA SER A 835 -11.16 24.29 6.34
C SER A 835 -9.70 24.35 5.90
N GLU A 836 -9.02 23.20 5.78
CA GLU A 836 -7.65 23.15 5.28
C GLU A 836 -7.56 23.56 3.80
N VAL A 837 -8.56 23.21 2.99
CA VAL A 837 -8.67 23.64 1.58
C VAL A 837 -8.81 25.16 1.49
N GLY A 838 -9.72 25.74 2.29
CA GLY A 838 -9.86 27.19 2.38
C GLY A 838 -8.62 27.91 2.91
N HIS A 839 -7.79 27.26 3.74
CA HIS A 839 -6.50 27.81 4.16
C HIS A 839 -5.49 27.86 3.01
N VAL A 840 -5.27 26.76 2.28
CA VAL A 840 -4.28 26.72 1.19
C VAL A 840 -4.67 27.58 -0.02
N LEU A 841 -5.97 27.73 -0.31
CA LEU A 841 -6.45 28.65 -1.35
C LEU A 841 -6.22 30.12 -1.00
N ARG A 842 -6.31 30.48 0.29
CA ARG A 842 -5.93 31.82 0.77
C ARG A 842 -4.45 32.07 0.69
N LEU A 843 -3.64 31.11 1.14
CA LEU A 843 -2.19 31.19 1.00
C LEU A 843 -1.76 31.38 -0.46
N TRP A 844 -2.43 30.70 -1.40
CA TRP A 844 -2.20 30.86 -2.84
C TRP A 844 -2.59 32.25 -3.35
N ALA A 845 -3.77 32.76 -2.98
CA ALA A 845 -4.22 34.09 -3.35
C ALA A 845 -3.29 35.19 -2.80
N ASP A 846 -2.91 35.10 -1.52
CA ASP A 846 -1.97 36.00 -0.87
C ASP A 846 -0.57 35.93 -1.52
N ALA A 847 -0.12 34.75 -1.92
CA ALA A 847 1.14 34.59 -2.64
C ALA A 847 1.09 35.16 -4.07
N LYS A 848 -0.07 35.17 -4.73
CA LYS A 848 -0.22 35.84 -6.03
C LYS A 848 -0.17 37.35 -5.89
N ASP A 849 -0.80 37.91 -4.86
CA ASP A 849 -0.80 39.35 -4.59
C ASP A 849 0.55 39.85 -4.02
N GLN A 850 1.24 39.03 -3.23
CA GLN A 850 2.48 39.36 -2.52
C GLN A 850 3.57 38.29 -2.76
N ALA A 851 3.92 38.08 -4.02
CA ALA A 851 4.86 37.04 -4.44
C ALA A 851 6.22 37.15 -3.75
N ARG A 852 6.61 36.11 -2.99
CA ARG A 852 7.99 35.95 -2.53
C ARG A 852 8.81 35.36 -3.68
N ARG A 853 10.09 35.73 -3.76
CA ARG A 853 11.00 35.23 -4.81
C ARG A 853 11.11 33.70 -4.82
N ASP A 854 10.93 33.07 -3.66
CA ASP A 854 11.08 31.63 -3.46
C ASP A 854 9.74 30.87 -3.59
N ASP A 855 8.61 31.56 -3.76
CA ASP A 855 7.29 30.91 -3.88
C ASP A 855 7.15 30.15 -5.22
N ALA A 856 7.86 30.56 -6.28
CA ALA A 856 7.96 29.86 -7.57
C ALA A 856 6.61 29.37 -8.17
N LEU A 857 5.55 30.18 -8.04
CA LEU A 857 4.15 29.76 -8.26
C LEU A 857 3.91 29.06 -9.60
N ASP A 858 4.46 29.56 -10.71
CA ASP A 858 4.32 28.94 -12.04
C ASP A 858 4.75 27.46 -12.08
N TRP A 859 5.74 27.10 -11.27
CA TRP A 859 6.30 25.74 -11.16
C TRP A 859 5.60 24.87 -10.11
N ARG A 860 4.57 25.42 -9.45
CA ARG A 860 3.64 24.70 -8.56
C ARG A 860 2.29 24.38 -9.22
N GLN A 861 2.09 24.79 -10.48
CA GLN A 861 0.87 24.51 -11.26
C GLN A 861 1.15 23.48 -12.36
N ARG A 862 0.64 22.25 -12.23
CA ARG A 862 0.98 21.19 -13.20
C ARG A 862 0.16 21.24 -14.50
N LEU A 863 -1.09 21.73 -14.47
CA LEU A 863 -1.97 21.76 -15.65
C LEU A 863 -1.84 23.04 -16.48
N GLY A 864 -1.31 24.11 -15.90
CA GLY A 864 -0.93 25.34 -16.59
C GLY A 864 -0.66 26.50 -15.65
N TYR A 865 0.20 27.41 -16.06
CA TYR A 865 0.60 28.59 -15.27
C TYR A 865 -0.18 29.87 -15.62
N ARG A 866 -0.85 29.90 -16.79
CA ARG A 866 -1.57 31.06 -17.33
C ARG A 866 -3.01 31.22 -16.82
N ASP A 867 -3.58 30.25 -16.08
CA ASP A 867 -4.96 30.35 -15.57
C ASP A 867 -5.02 31.32 -14.37
N ASP A 868 -5.58 32.50 -14.63
CA ASP A 868 -5.69 33.57 -13.64
C ASP A 868 -6.79 33.37 -12.58
N TRP A 869 -7.69 32.39 -12.74
CA TRP A 869 -8.79 32.12 -11.79
C TRP A 869 -8.31 31.23 -10.65
N LEU A 870 -8.87 31.40 -9.45
CA LEU A 870 -8.42 30.65 -8.27
C LEU A 870 -8.94 29.21 -8.30
N ALA A 871 -10.23 29.01 -8.59
CA ALA A 871 -10.85 27.67 -8.67
C ALA A 871 -11.93 27.55 -9.75
N SER A 872 -12.71 28.62 -10.00
CA SER A 872 -13.91 28.60 -10.85
C SER A 872 -13.66 28.14 -12.29
N THR A 873 -14.60 27.36 -12.83
CA THR A 873 -14.69 27.03 -14.26
C THR A 873 -15.43 28.11 -15.04
N GLU A 874 -15.48 28.00 -16.37
CA GLU A 874 -16.33 28.89 -17.19
C GLU A 874 -17.82 28.71 -16.89
N GLU A 875 -18.27 27.47 -16.69
CA GLU A 875 -19.65 27.13 -16.32
C GLU A 875 -20.03 27.74 -14.95
N ASP A 876 -19.13 27.63 -13.95
CA ASP A 876 -19.29 28.28 -12.65
C ASP A 876 -19.44 29.81 -12.82
N ARG A 877 -18.57 30.42 -13.62
CA ARG A 877 -18.57 31.87 -13.87
C ARG A 877 -19.86 32.35 -14.51
N GLN A 878 -20.35 31.65 -15.54
CA GLN A 878 -21.62 31.97 -16.18
C GLN A 878 -22.78 31.84 -15.19
N ARG A 879 -22.82 30.76 -14.40
CA ARG A 879 -23.85 30.49 -13.39
C ARG A 879 -23.86 31.55 -12.28
N ILE A 880 -22.69 31.95 -11.78
CA ILE A 880 -22.53 33.01 -10.79
C ILE A 880 -22.95 34.36 -11.38
N LEU A 881 -22.48 34.70 -12.59
CA LEU A 881 -22.81 35.96 -13.25
C LEU A 881 -24.31 36.07 -13.53
N HIS A 882 -24.96 35.00 -13.98
CA HIS A 882 -26.41 34.94 -14.17
C HIS A 882 -27.16 35.30 -12.88
N ARG A 883 -26.71 34.78 -11.72
CA ARG A 883 -27.32 35.09 -10.41
C ARG A 883 -27.07 36.54 -9.98
N LEU A 884 -25.87 37.08 -10.22
CA LEU A 884 -25.55 38.49 -9.99
C LEU A 884 -26.41 39.40 -10.89
N LEU A 885 -26.59 39.03 -12.17
CA LEU A 885 -27.45 39.73 -13.14
C LEU A 885 -28.93 39.69 -12.76
N CYS A 886 -29.43 38.58 -12.17
CA CYS A 886 -30.78 38.53 -11.59
C CYS A 886 -30.95 39.56 -10.44
N MET A 887 -29.91 39.79 -9.63
CA MET A 887 -29.95 40.81 -8.57
C MET A 887 -29.90 42.24 -9.14
N VAL A 888 -29.16 42.45 -10.23
CA VAL A 888 -29.16 43.72 -10.99
C VAL A 888 -30.53 43.97 -11.62
N TRP A 889 -31.17 42.94 -12.21
CA TRP A 889 -32.53 43.01 -12.76
C TRP A 889 -33.54 43.51 -11.72
N ASN A 890 -33.50 42.96 -10.51
CA ASN A 890 -34.40 43.27 -9.39
C ASN A 890 -34.09 44.59 -8.65
N ASP A 891 -33.18 45.43 -9.15
CA ASP A 891 -32.75 46.69 -8.51
C ASP A 891 -32.18 46.52 -7.08
N ARG A 892 -31.68 45.32 -6.76
CA ARG A 892 -31.14 44.97 -5.43
C ARG A 892 -29.65 45.30 -5.28
N VAL A 893 -29.13 46.19 -6.12
CA VAL A 893 -27.70 46.53 -6.20
C VAL A 893 -27.49 48.02 -5.94
N LEU A 894 -26.46 48.35 -5.17
CA LEU A 894 -25.99 49.72 -4.93
C LEU A 894 -24.57 49.84 -5.47
N LEU A 895 -24.32 50.83 -6.32
CA LEU A 895 -23.02 51.10 -6.93
C LEU A 895 -22.29 52.25 -6.25
N ARG A 896 -20.96 52.23 -6.33
CA ARG A 896 -20.07 53.34 -5.98
C ARG A 896 -19.16 53.63 -7.17
N GLY A 897 -19.09 54.88 -7.62
CA GLY A 897 -18.41 55.27 -8.87
C GLY A 897 -19.38 55.44 -10.05
N ASP A 898 -18.85 55.49 -11.27
CA ASP A 898 -19.66 55.50 -12.50
C ASP A 898 -20.35 54.13 -12.68
N PRO A 899 -21.67 54.07 -12.97
CA PRO A 899 -22.31 52.81 -13.32
C PRO A 899 -21.71 52.05 -14.52
N ALA A 900 -20.97 52.70 -15.43
CA ALA A 900 -20.25 52.02 -16.51
C ALA A 900 -18.93 51.36 -16.04
N SER A 901 -18.29 51.86 -14.98
CA SER A 901 -17.09 51.27 -14.36
C SER A 901 -17.08 51.54 -12.84
N PRO A 902 -17.84 50.75 -12.04
CA PRO A 902 -18.02 51.02 -10.62
C PRO A 902 -16.88 50.48 -9.75
N THR A 903 -16.30 51.33 -8.88
CA THR A 903 -15.24 50.93 -7.93
C THR A 903 -15.71 49.94 -6.86
N ALA A 904 -17.02 49.89 -6.57
CA ALA A 904 -17.60 48.84 -5.73
C ALA A 904 -19.08 48.59 -6.03
N VAL A 905 -19.50 47.34 -5.82
CA VAL A 905 -20.86 46.85 -6.06
C VAL A 905 -21.38 46.15 -4.80
N ARG A 906 -22.49 46.65 -4.22
CA ARG A 906 -23.11 46.09 -3.02
C ARG A 906 -24.47 45.45 -3.34
N PHE A 907 -24.58 44.15 -3.14
CA PHE A 907 -25.79 43.35 -3.35
C PHE A 907 -26.59 43.22 -2.05
N ARG A 908 -27.88 43.55 -2.07
CA ARG A 908 -28.81 43.44 -0.93
C ARG A 908 -29.61 42.13 -1.03
N LEU A 909 -29.38 41.18 -0.14
CA LEU A 909 -29.98 39.84 -0.22
C LEU A 909 -31.34 39.69 0.49
N ARG A 910 -31.83 40.75 1.15
CA ARG A 910 -33.15 40.79 1.80
C ARG A 910 -33.68 42.23 1.81
N ASP A 911 -34.98 42.38 1.61
CA ASP A 911 -35.65 43.67 1.80
C ASP A 911 -35.57 44.10 3.28
N GLY A 912 -35.01 45.28 3.52
CA GLY A 912 -34.90 45.88 4.86
C GLY A 912 -33.92 45.20 5.85
N GLY A 913 -32.97 44.39 5.38
CA GLY A 913 -32.01 43.70 6.26
C GLY A 913 -30.53 44.01 5.99
N ASP A 914 -29.69 43.87 7.02
CA ASP A 914 -28.24 44.17 6.97
C ASP A 914 -27.39 43.19 6.14
N ALA A 915 -27.95 42.03 5.77
CA ALA A 915 -27.27 41.01 4.99
C ALA A 915 -27.01 41.47 3.54
N ALA A 916 -25.82 42.02 3.32
CA ALA A 916 -25.36 42.51 2.02
C ALA A 916 -23.92 42.08 1.73
N MET A 917 -23.66 41.67 0.48
CA MET A 917 -22.33 41.38 -0.04
C MET A 917 -21.76 42.63 -0.70
N THR A 918 -20.53 43.03 -0.42
CA THR A 918 -19.88 44.19 -1.04
C THR A 918 -18.61 43.76 -1.77
N LEU A 919 -18.65 43.77 -3.09
CA LEU A 919 -17.52 43.43 -3.95
C LEU A 919 -16.79 44.73 -4.35
N ARG A 920 -15.48 44.79 -4.12
CA ARG A 920 -14.63 45.90 -4.59
C ARG A 920 -14.05 45.52 -5.95
N LEU A 921 -14.14 46.42 -6.92
CA LEU A 921 -13.59 46.20 -8.25
C LEU A 921 -12.35 47.09 -8.42
N GLY A 922 -11.33 46.56 -9.10
CA GLY A 922 -10.13 47.34 -9.42
C GLY A 922 -10.44 48.38 -10.48
N GLU A 923 -9.81 49.55 -10.39
CA GLU A 923 -9.72 50.47 -11.52
C GLU A 923 -8.84 49.84 -12.60
N LEU A 924 -9.20 50.02 -13.86
CA LEU A 924 -8.50 49.49 -15.03
C LEU A 924 -8.08 50.67 -15.92
N GLU A 925 -6.96 50.50 -16.61
CA GLU A 925 -6.44 51.50 -17.54
C GLU A 925 -7.21 51.48 -18.88
N ASP A 926 -6.94 52.44 -19.77
CA ASP A 926 -7.50 52.51 -21.13
C ASP A 926 -9.05 52.51 -21.21
N ASP A 927 -9.74 53.18 -20.26
CA ASP A 927 -11.21 53.27 -20.17
C ASP A 927 -11.95 51.90 -20.11
N LEU A 928 -11.24 50.84 -19.74
CA LEU A 928 -11.77 49.49 -19.61
C LEU A 928 -12.66 49.36 -18.35
N SER A 929 -13.77 48.65 -18.52
CA SER A 929 -14.81 48.55 -17.50
C SER A 929 -14.44 47.55 -16.41
N SER A 930 -14.43 48.04 -15.17
CA SER A 930 -14.20 47.28 -13.95
C SER A 930 -15.24 46.18 -13.70
N TRP A 931 -16.37 46.16 -14.41
CA TRP A 931 -17.34 45.05 -14.41
C TRP A 931 -16.69 43.69 -14.76
N THR A 932 -15.63 43.67 -15.59
CA THR A 932 -14.83 42.48 -15.87
C THR A 932 -14.20 41.86 -14.62
N GLY A 933 -13.92 42.67 -13.59
CA GLY A 933 -13.41 42.24 -12.29
C GLY A 933 -14.46 41.66 -11.34
N LEU A 934 -15.76 41.77 -11.64
CA LEU A 934 -16.86 41.38 -10.74
C LEU A 934 -16.77 39.93 -10.28
N LEU A 935 -16.52 39.01 -11.20
CA LEU A 935 -16.43 37.59 -10.91
C LEU A 935 -15.19 37.23 -10.09
N ARG A 936 -14.06 37.94 -10.30
CA ARG A 936 -12.85 37.77 -9.49
C ARG A 936 -13.07 38.26 -8.06
N ALA A 937 -13.74 39.40 -7.91
CA ALA A 937 -14.12 39.94 -6.60
C ALA A 937 -15.08 38.99 -5.87
N TYR A 938 -16.03 38.37 -6.58
CA TYR A 938 -16.91 37.33 -6.03
C TYR A 938 -16.15 36.06 -5.64
N GLU A 939 -15.28 35.54 -6.51
CA GLU A 939 -14.46 34.35 -6.24
C GLU A 939 -13.60 34.56 -4.99
N ARG A 940 -12.98 35.74 -4.84
CA ARG A 940 -12.26 36.12 -3.62
C ARG A 940 -13.17 36.16 -2.39
N PHE A 941 -14.31 36.83 -2.46
CA PHE A 941 -15.28 36.86 -1.36
C PHE A 941 -15.74 35.45 -0.95
N ALA A 942 -16.05 34.58 -1.91
CA ALA A 942 -16.62 33.27 -1.66
C ALA A 942 -15.60 32.20 -1.22
N LEU A 943 -14.31 32.38 -1.52
CA LEU A 943 -13.24 31.41 -1.19
C LEU A 943 -12.31 31.90 -0.04
N LEU A 944 -12.21 33.21 0.19
CA LEU A 944 -11.18 33.80 1.07
C LEU A 944 -11.74 34.47 2.33
N ASP A 945 -12.99 34.92 2.34
CA ASP A 945 -13.59 35.53 3.54
C ASP A 945 -14.08 34.44 4.51
N GLU A 946 -13.76 34.58 5.80
CA GLU A 946 -14.16 33.59 6.81
C GLU A 946 -15.52 33.90 7.46
N GLY A 947 -16.34 32.85 7.60
CA GLY A 947 -17.46 32.81 8.54
C GLY A 947 -18.74 32.23 7.94
N GLN A 948 -19.60 31.66 8.80
CA GLN A 948 -20.90 31.08 8.38
C GLN A 948 -21.81 32.08 7.64
N ILE A 949 -21.57 33.38 7.82
CA ILE A 949 -22.29 34.45 7.12
C ILE A 949 -22.00 34.42 5.62
N VAL A 950 -20.76 34.12 5.19
CA VAL A 950 -20.36 34.07 3.77
C VAL A 950 -21.13 32.97 3.06
N ASP A 951 -21.19 31.75 3.61
CA ASP A 951 -21.93 30.63 3.03
C ASP A 951 -23.44 30.91 2.91
N VAL A 952 -24.03 31.58 3.90
CA VAL A 952 -25.45 31.97 3.90
C VAL A 952 -25.71 33.10 2.90
N VAL A 953 -24.76 34.01 2.70
CA VAL A 953 -24.81 35.06 1.68
C VAL A 953 -24.75 34.45 0.28
N CYS A 954 -23.80 33.55 0.03
CA CYS A 954 -23.63 32.89 -1.26
C CYS A 954 -24.78 31.93 -1.59
N ASP A 955 -25.23 31.09 -0.66
CA ASP A 955 -26.39 30.19 -0.86
C ASP A 955 -27.67 30.96 -1.21
N ARG A 956 -27.86 32.15 -0.63
CA ARG A 956 -28.97 33.04 -1.01
C ARG A 956 -28.80 33.66 -2.39
N LEU A 957 -27.58 34.10 -2.73
CA LEU A 957 -27.28 34.62 -4.08
C LEU A 957 -27.51 33.53 -5.14
N MET A 958 -27.08 32.29 -4.91
CA MET A 958 -27.25 31.17 -5.84
C MET A 958 -28.72 30.77 -6.07
N ARG A 959 -29.65 31.29 -5.25
CA ARG A 959 -31.11 31.15 -5.41
C ARG A 959 -31.78 32.38 -6.04
N ALA A 960 -31.02 33.42 -6.40
CA ALA A 960 -31.57 34.62 -7.02
C ALA A 960 -32.23 34.33 -8.38
N GLN A 961 -33.42 34.89 -8.58
CA GLN A 961 -34.20 34.83 -9.82
C GLN A 961 -34.88 36.20 -10.03
N PRO A 962 -35.29 36.56 -11.26
CA PRO A 962 -36.06 37.77 -11.51
C PRO A 962 -37.38 37.78 -10.73
N ASP A 963 -37.72 38.91 -10.13
CA ASP A 963 -38.93 39.04 -9.33
C ASP A 963 -40.19 38.84 -10.20
N GLY A 964 -41.12 38.02 -9.72
CA GLY A 964 -42.36 37.68 -10.42
C GLY A 964 -42.22 36.64 -11.54
N LEU A 965 -41.06 36.01 -11.75
CA LEU A 965 -40.80 35.06 -12.85
C LEU A 965 -41.91 33.99 -13.06
N THR A 966 -42.42 33.40 -11.98
CA THR A 966 -43.47 32.35 -12.01
C THR A 966 -44.91 32.88 -12.04
N THR A 967 -45.12 34.19 -12.02
CA THR A 967 -46.45 34.83 -11.94
C THR A 967 -46.62 35.90 -13.01
N SER A 968 -46.14 37.13 -12.76
CA SER A 968 -46.01 38.19 -13.75
C SER A 968 -44.63 38.83 -13.60
N PRO A 969 -43.70 38.63 -14.54
CA PRO A 969 -42.34 39.13 -14.40
C PRO A 969 -42.28 40.65 -14.31
N VAL A 970 -41.52 41.16 -13.33
CA VAL A 970 -41.23 42.58 -13.15
C VAL A 970 -40.24 43.04 -14.23
N PRO A 971 -40.44 44.22 -14.86
CA PRO A 971 -39.52 44.72 -15.89
C PRO A 971 -38.11 45.00 -15.33
N PRO A 972 -37.05 44.91 -16.16
CA PRO A 972 -35.67 45.06 -15.71
C PRO A 972 -35.37 46.49 -15.24
N SER A 973 -34.53 46.60 -14.20
CA SER A 973 -33.97 47.85 -13.71
C SER A 973 -33.26 48.65 -14.81
N ARG A 974 -33.11 49.97 -14.60
CA ARG A 974 -32.36 50.84 -15.51
C ARG A 974 -30.89 50.43 -15.64
N LEU A 975 -30.30 49.96 -14.53
CA LEU A 975 -28.91 49.51 -14.51
C LEU A 975 -28.72 48.25 -15.37
N PHE A 976 -29.64 47.28 -15.29
CA PHE A 976 -29.58 46.07 -16.11
C PHE A 976 -29.60 46.40 -17.61
N ARG A 977 -30.51 47.31 -18.03
CA ARG A 977 -30.61 47.73 -19.43
C ARG A 977 -29.35 48.44 -19.92
N ARG A 978 -28.80 49.37 -19.12
CA ARG A 978 -27.54 50.06 -19.44
C ARG A 978 -26.38 49.09 -19.58
N LEU A 979 -26.28 48.09 -18.70
CA LEU A 979 -25.22 47.09 -18.76
C LEU A 979 -25.29 46.23 -20.04
N VAL A 980 -26.50 45.81 -20.45
CA VAL A 980 -26.69 44.94 -21.62
C VAL A 980 -26.67 45.69 -22.96
N HIS A 981 -27.22 46.90 -23.04
CA HIS A 981 -27.42 47.63 -24.30
C HIS A 981 -26.40 48.73 -24.60
N GLU A 982 -25.68 49.22 -23.58
CA GLU A 982 -24.66 50.27 -23.74
C GLU A 982 -23.28 49.70 -23.38
N VAL A 983 -23.08 49.33 -22.11
CA VAL A 983 -21.73 49.01 -21.58
C VAL A 983 -21.12 47.77 -22.21
N ALA A 984 -21.86 46.66 -22.34
CA ALA A 984 -21.30 45.43 -22.89
C ALA A 984 -20.92 45.54 -24.39
N PRO A 985 -21.75 46.13 -25.29
CA PRO A 985 -21.34 46.43 -26.66
C PRO A 985 -20.12 47.36 -26.74
N ASP A 986 -20.16 48.53 -26.09
CA ASP A 986 -19.09 49.53 -26.16
C ASP A 986 -17.72 48.95 -25.73
N GLN A 987 -17.73 48.09 -24.71
CA GLN A 987 -16.52 47.45 -24.18
C GLN A 987 -15.99 46.31 -25.07
N ARG A 988 -16.85 45.63 -25.83
CA ARG A 988 -16.41 44.63 -26.81
C ARG A 988 -15.69 45.29 -27.99
N ASP A 989 -16.25 46.38 -28.50
CA ASP A 989 -15.65 47.16 -29.59
C ASP A 989 -14.30 47.77 -29.14
N LEU A 990 -14.23 48.35 -27.94
CA LEU A 990 -13.00 48.88 -27.34
C LEU A 990 -11.90 47.82 -27.17
N VAL A 991 -12.25 46.62 -26.66
CA VAL A 991 -11.27 45.53 -26.49
C VAL A 991 -10.76 45.02 -27.85
N ALA A 992 -11.62 44.99 -28.88
CA ALA A 992 -11.20 44.64 -30.23
C ALA A 992 -10.28 45.71 -30.86
N GLU A 993 -10.58 47.00 -30.66
CA GLU A 993 -9.74 48.11 -31.10
C GLU A 993 -8.35 48.06 -30.46
N LEU A 994 -8.27 47.97 -29.12
CA LEU A 994 -6.99 47.89 -28.39
C LEU A 994 -6.14 46.68 -28.78
N ALA A 995 -6.76 45.53 -29.10
CA ALA A 995 -6.05 44.35 -29.58
C ALA A 995 -5.44 44.56 -30.98
N LEU A 996 -6.15 45.25 -31.88
CA LEU A 996 -5.67 45.60 -33.22
C LEU A 996 -4.56 46.66 -33.18
N GLU A 997 -4.68 47.68 -32.33
CA GLU A 997 -3.70 48.76 -32.22
C GLU A 997 -2.34 48.31 -31.66
N ARG A 998 -2.35 47.45 -30.63
CA ARG A 998 -1.15 47.16 -29.81
C ARG A 998 -0.48 45.82 -30.12
N GLY A 999 -1.15 44.95 -30.87
CA GLY A 999 -0.61 43.69 -31.39
C GLY A 999 -0.31 42.62 -30.31
N GLY A 1000 0.27 41.51 -30.77
CA GLY A 1000 0.31 40.22 -30.03
C GLY A 1000 1.04 40.16 -28.69
N ARG A 1001 1.62 41.27 -28.17
CA ARG A 1001 2.14 41.34 -26.78
C ARG A 1001 1.11 41.82 -25.77
N VAL A 1002 0.04 42.48 -26.20
CA VAL A 1002 -1.03 43.00 -25.33
C VAL A 1002 -2.26 42.09 -25.33
N ASP A 1003 -2.38 41.23 -26.35
CA ASP A 1003 -3.44 40.23 -26.51
C ASP A 1003 -3.61 39.30 -25.28
N SER A 1004 -2.53 38.95 -24.57
CA SER A 1004 -2.59 38.11 -23.38
C SER A 1004 -3.22 38.80 -22.16
N TRP A 1005 -3.11 40.13 -22.06
CA TRP A 1005 -3.73 40.93 -21.00
C TRP A 1005 -5.19 41.27 -21.33
N LEU A 1006 -5.52 41.45 -22.62
CA LEU A 1006 -6.89 41.70 -23.09
C LEU A 1006 -7.73 40.42 -23.16
N ALA A 1007 -7.13 39.24 -23.35
CA ALA A 1007 -7.85 37.98 -23.51
C ALA A 1007 -8.86 37.68 -22.38
N PRO A 1008 -8.56 37.86 -21.07
CA PRO A 1008 -9.54 37.66 -20.00
C PRO A 1008 -10.73 38.63 -20.05
N MET A 1009 -10.56 39.84 -20.59
CA MET A 1009 -11.63 40.83 -20.74
C MET A 1009 -12.51 40.51 -21.95
N ARG A 1010 -11.89 40.11 -23.07
CA ARG A 1010 -12.56 39.60 -24.26
C ARG A 1010 -13.41 38.37 -23.91
N ASP A 1011 -12.84 37.39 -23.24
CA ASP A 1011 -13.54 36.18 -22.80
C ASP A 1011 -14.71 36.50 -21.85
N PHE A 1012 -14.54 37.45 -20.92
CA PHE A 1012 -15.63 37.87 -20.04
C PHE A 1012 -16.83 38.42 -20.82
N TRP A 1013 -16.61 39.35 -21.77
CA TRP A 1013 -17.71 39.98 -22.50
C TRP A 1013 -18.30 39.10 -23.61
N GLU A 1014 -17.48 38.33 -24.32
CA GLU A 1014 -17.93 37.55 -25.48
C GLU A 1014 -18.46 36.16 -25.12
N LYS A 1015 -17.94 35.53 -24.05
CA LYS A 1015 -18.32 34.17 -23.64
C LYS A 1015 -19.10 34.19 -22.33
N THR A 1016 -18.51 34.71 -21.26
CA THR A 1016 -19.10 34.59 -19.91
C THR A 1016 -20.38 35.41 -19.76
N PHE A 1017 -20.40 36.66 -20.24
CA PHE A 1017 -21.54 37.56 -20.15
C PHE A 1017 -22.70 37.11 -21.04
N GLU A 1018 -22.42 36.77 -22.30
CA GLU A 1018 -23.44 36.25 -23.23
C GLU A 1018 -24.01 34.91 -22.73
N GLY A 1019 -23.16 33.97 -22.30
CA GLY A 1019 -23.58 32.69 -21.72
C GLY A 1019 -24.45 32.87 -20.47
N ALA A 1020 -24.10 33.80 -19.58
CA ALA A 1020 -24.90 34.11 -18.39
C ALA A 1020 -26.31 34.65 -18.71
N LEU A 1021 -26.48 35.39 -19.83
CA LEU A 1021 -27.78 35.87 -20.30
C LEU A 1021 -28.65 34.74 -20.90
N ASP A 1022 -28.02 33.71 -21.45
CA ASP A 1022 -28.68 32.57 -22.09
C ASP A 1022 -28.81 31.33 -21.19
N LEU A 1023 -28.28 31.37 -19.96
CA LEU A 1023 -28.51 30.33 -18.97
C LEU A 1023 -30.00 30.22 -18.57
N PRO A 1024 -30.56 28.99 -18.50
CA PRO A 1024 -31.96 28.79 -18.15
C PRO A 1024 -32.24 28.96 -16.65
N PHE A 1025 -33.46 29.39 -16.31
CA PHE A 1025 -33.89 29.48 -14.92
C PHE A 1025 -34.16 28.09 -14.30
N PRO A 1026 -33.73 27.81 -13.05
CA PRO A 1026 -34.04 26.55 -12.38
C PRO A 1026 -35.55 26.36 -12.17
N GLY A 1027 -36.07 25.22 -12.60
CA GLY A 1027 -37.48 24.83 -12.40
C GLY A 1027 -38.47 25.32 -13.46
N THR A 1028 -38.04 26.07 -14.48
CA THR A 1028 -38.90 26.38 -15.64
C THR A 1028 -38.90 25.20 -16.62
N HIS A 1029 -40.07 24.61 -16.89
CA HIS A 1029 -40.21 23.55 -17.89
C HIS A 1029 -39.88 24.04 -19.32
N GLN A 1030 -39.37 23.15 -20.17
CA GLN A 1030 -39.28 23.38 -21.61
C GLN A 1030 -40.68 23.72 -22.15
N GLY A 1031 -40.84 24.94 -22.67
CA GLY A 1031 -42.14 25.50 -23.06
C GLY A 1031 -42.63 26.69 -22.23
N SER A 1032 -41.93 27.07 -21.14
CA SER A 1032 -42.14 28.39 -20.53
C SER A 1032 -41.72 29.51 -21.49
N ALA A 1033 -42.51 30.59 -21.59
CA ALA A 1033 -42.26 31.67 -22.55
C ALA A 1033 -41.00 32.52 -22.26
N HIS A 1034 -40.39 32.36 -21.09
CA HIS A 1034 -39.25 33.14 -20.59
C HIS A 1034 -38.25 32.21 -19.90
N SER A 1035 -37.48 31.44 -20.68
CA SER A 1035 -36.55 30.46 -20.13
C SER A 1035 -35.21 31.08 -19.69
N THR A 1036 -34.79 32.19 -20.29
CA THR A 1036 -33.51 32.88 -20.02
C THR A 1036 -33.68 34.38 -19.73
N LEU A 1037 -32.61 35.04 -19.23
CA LEU A 1037 -32.60 36.49 -19.04
C LEU A 1037 -32.74 37.25 -20.38
N ARG A 1038 -32.14 36.74 -21.46
CA ARG A 1038 -32.24 37.36 -22.79
C ARG A 1038 -33.66 37.29 -23.36
N GLU A 1039 -34.35 36.16 -23.21
CA GLU A 1039 -35.77 36.01 -23.61
C GLU A 1039 -36.70 36.90 -22.78
N LEU A 1040 -36.44 36.99 -21.48
CA LEU A 1040 -37.20 37.83 -20.56
C LEU A 1040 -37.05 39.33 -20.91
N LEU A 1041 -35.83 39.79 -21.21
CA LEU A 1041 -35.56 41.15 -21.68
C LEU A 1041 -36.30 41.48 -22.98
N ARG A 1042 -36.18 40.60 -23.99
CA ARG A 1042 -36.90 40.72 -25.27
C ARG A 1042 -38.42 40.81 -25.09
N THR A 1043 -38.98 40.14 -24.08
CA THR A 1043 -40.41 40.20 -23.77
C THR A 1043 -40.78 41.51 -23.06
N ALA A 1044 -40.01 41.92 -22.06
CA ALA A 1044 -40.24 43.18 -21.34
C ALA A 1044 -40.26 44.38 -22.31
N GLU A 1045 -39.31 44.43 -23.25
CA GLU A 1045 -39.28 45.45 -24.29
C GLU A 1045 -40.46 45.39 -25.27
N ARG A 1046 -40.93 44.19 -25.63
CA ARG A 1046 -42.13 44.05 -26.48
C ARG A 1046 -43.38 44.61 -25.80
N ARG A 1047 -43.51 44.43 -24.48
CA ARG A 1047 -44.60 45.03 -23.68
C ARG A 1047 -44.48 46.55 -23.63
N GLU A 1048 -43.28 47.08 -23.40
CA GLU A 1048 -43.05 48.54 -23.36
C GLU A 1048 -43.25 49.24 -24.71
N ARG A 1049 -43.03 48.54 -25.83
CA ARG A 1049 -43.27 49.08 -27.18
C ARG A 1049 -44.74 49.04 -27.63
N HIS A 1050 -45.62 48.27 -26.97
CA HIS A 1050 -47.06 48.14 -27.32
C HIS A 1050 -48.04 48.41 -26.15
N PRO A 1051 -47.93 49.54 -25.41
CA PRO A 1051 -48.85 49.83 -24.30
C PRO A 1051 -50.32 50.01 -24.74
N GLN A 1052 -50.56 50.35 -26.02
CA GLN A 1052 -51.90 50.58 -26.55
C GLN A 1052 -52.71 49.29 -26.79
N ASP A 1053 -52.06 48.15 -27.05
CA ASP A 1053 -52.77 46.89 -27.28
C ASP A 1053 -53.14 46.17 -25.97
N ASP A 1054 -52.33 46.29 -24.92
CA ASP A 1054 -52.67 45.75 -23.61
C ASP A 1054 -53.76 46.58 -22.91
N ASP A 1055 -53.78 47.91 -23.04
CA ASP A 1055 -54.91 48.73 -22.57
C ASP A 1055 -56.20 48.42 -23.39
N ARG A 1056 -56.06 48.13 -24.70
CA ARG A 1056 -57.18 47.68 -25.53
C ARG A 1056 -57.68 46.29 -25.16
N ARG A 1057 -56.79 45.35 -24.83
CA ARG A 1057 -57.12 44.00 -24.34
C ARG A 1057 -57.70 44.03 -22.94
N ALA A 1058 -57.18 44.85 -22.04
CA ALA A 1058 -57.73 45.06 -20.69
C ALA A 1058 -59.13 45.68 -20.77
N ARG A 1059 -59.36 46.67 -21.63
CA ARG A 1059 -60.71 47.22 -21.89
C ARG A 1059 -61.67 46.21 -22.53
N LEU A 1060 -61.18 45.28 -23.35
CA LEU A 1060 -61.98 44.19 -23.92
C LEU A 1060 -62.29 43.10 -22.87
N ALA A 1061 -61.35 42.77 -21.99
CA ALA A 1061 -61.54 41.83 -20.89
C ALA A 1061 -62.50 42.40 -19.84
N ALA A 1062 -62.31 43.67 -19.42
CA ALA A 1062 -63.21 44.38 -18.54
C ALA A 1062 -64.63 44.47 -19.12
N ARG A 1063 -64.79 44.77 -20.42
CA ARG A 1063 -66.09 44.71 -21.12
C ARG A 1063 -66.69 43.31 -21.19
N ARG A 1064 -65.86 42.26 -21.12
CA ARG A 1064 -66.33 40.87 -21.11
C ARG A 1064 -66.81 40.47 -19.71
N GLU A 1065 -66.06 40.80 -18.66
CA GLU A 1065 -66.50 40.62 -17.27
C GLU A 1065 -67.72 41.50 -16.94
N GLU A 1066 -67.80 42.71 -17.48
CA GLU A 1066 -68.97 43.59 -17.35
C GLU A 1066 -70.20 42.98 -18.04
N ARG A 1067 -70.04 42.40 -19.24
CA ARG A 1067 -71.12 41.62 -19.90
C ARG A 1067 -71.51 40.36 -19.13
N GLU A 1068 -70.55 39.60 -18.60
CA GLU A 1068 -70.83 38.40 -17.81
C GLU A 1068 -71.47 38.74 -16.44
N ARG A 1069 -71.21 39.93 -15.89
CA ARG A 1069 -71.95 40.48 -14.73
C ARG A 1069 -73.34 40.97 -15.11
N GLU A 1070 -73.51 41.63 -16.26
CA GLU A 1070 -74.82 42.02 -16.77
C GLU A 1070 -75.70 40.82 -17.11
N GLU A 1071 -75.14 39.72 -17.66
CA GLU A 1071 -75.90 38.49 -17.92
C GLU A 1071 -76.36 37.83 -16.62
N ARG A 1072 -75.46 37.67 -15.62
CA ARG A 1072 -75.84 37.15 -14.30
C ARG A 1072 -76.90 38.02 -13.60
N ALA A 1073 -76.77 39.34 -13.66
CA ALA A 1073 -77.77 40.27 -13.12
C ALA A 1073 -79.13 40.20 -13.84
N ARG A 1074 -79.14 39.88 -15.15
CA ARG A 1074 -80.37 39.67 -15.95
C ARG A 1074 -81.01 38.31 -15.71
N GLU A 1075 -80.25 37.29 -15.32
CA GLU A 1075 -80.79 36.00 -14.88
C GLU A 1075 -81.43 36.12 -13.48
N GLU A 1076 -80.79 36.83 -12.54
CA GLU A 1076 -81.34 37.03 -11.19
C GLU A 1076 -82.63 37.89 -11.14
N THR A 1077 -82.91 38.69 -12.17
CA THR A 1077 -84.15 39.52 -12.23
C THR A 1077 -85.35 38.83 -12.89
N ARG A 1078 -85.24 37.56 -13.31
CA ARG A 1078 -86.31 36.85 -14.06
C ARG A 1078 -86.97 35.67 -13.34
N GLY A 1079 -86.92 35.62 -12.01
CA GLY A 1079 -87.51 34.54 -11.21
C GLY A 1079 -88.23 34.98 -9.94
N ARG A 1080 -89.40 35.65 -10.05
CA ARG A 1080 -90.32 35.75 -8.90
C ARG A 1080 -91.81 35.80 -9.31
N GLY A 1081 -92.51 34.71 -9.00
CA GLY A 1081 -93.92 34.45 -9.33
C GLY A 1081 -94.05 33.30 -10.34
N GLU A 1082 -94.73 32.18 -10.07
CA GLU A 1082 -95.49 31.78 -8.87
C GLU A 1082 -95.37 30.25 -8.62
N GLU A 1083 -95.94 29.80 -7.50
CA GLU A 1083 -96.34 28.43 -7.12
C GLU A 1083 -96.59 27.43 -8.29
N ARG A 1084 -96.37 26.10 -8.19
CA ARG A 1084 -96.76 25.17 -7.09
C ARG A 1084 -96.23 23.72 -7.37
N THR A 1085 -96.13 22.87 -6.33
CA THR A 1085 -96.33 21.38 -6.24
C THR A 1085 -96.19 20.46 -7.48
N ALA A 1086 -95.71 19.21 -7.42
CA ALA A 1086 -95.15 18.36 -6.36
C ALA A 1086 -94.66 17.00 -6.96
N ALA A 1087 -93.97 16.19 -6.14
CA ALA A 1087 -93.87 14.72 -6.18
C ALA A 1087 -93.04 13.97 -7.26
N GLU A 1088 -92.40 12.90 -6.76
CA GLU A 1088 -92.09 11.60 -7.38
C GLU A 1088 -90.99 11.44 -8.48
N ARG A 1089 -89.91 10.75 -8.05
CA ARG A 1089 -89.10 9.79 -8.83
C ARG A 1089 -89.98 8.57 -9.19
N PRO A 1090 -89.74 7.76 -10.26
CA PRO A 1090 -88.45 7.09 -10.51
C PRO A 1090 -88.05 6.73 -11.97
N TYR A 1091 -86.83 6.16 -12.09
CA TYR A 1091 -86.28 5.25 -13.11
C TYR A 1091 -87.01 4.99 -14.44
N GLY A 1092 -86.25 5.01 -15.56
CA GLY A 1092 -86.36 3.93 -16.56
C GLY A 1092 -86.21 4.29 -18.05
N GLU A 1093 -85.51 3.39 -18.76
CA GLU A 1093 -85.75 2.95 -20.16
C GLU A 1093 -85.33 3.81 -21.39
N ARG A 1094 -84.49 3.16 -22.23
CA ARG A 1094 -84.40 3.30 -23.70
C ARG A 1094 -85.40 2.28 -24.32
N PRO A 1095 -85.57 2.06 -25.66
CA PRO A 1095 -84.92 2.64 -26.86
C PRO A 1095 -85.81 2.86 -28.14
N TYR A 1096 -85.19 3.27 -29.26
CA TYR A 1096 -85.56 3.12 -30.70
C TYR A 1096 -86.92 3.63 -31.27
N GLY A 1097 -86.89 4.26 -32.47
CA GLY A 1097 -87.98 4.13 -33.47
C GLY A 1097 -88.31 5.30 -34.43
N GLU A 1098 -87.70 5.30 -35.63
CA GLU A 1098 -88.26 5.72 -36.95
C GLU A 1098 -88.56 7.20 -37.36
N ARG A 1099 -88.64 7.39 -38.70
CA ARG A 1099 -88.79 8.64 -39.51
C ARG A 1099 -90.23 8.72 -40.11
N PRO A 1100 -90.71 9.80 -40.82
CA PRO A 1100 -90.35 10.07 -42.26
C PRO A 1100 -90.50 11.53 -42.81
N HIS A 1101 -89.90 11.81 -44.00
CA HIS A 1101 -90.32 12.64 -45.17
C HIS A 1101 -90.90 14.11 -45.02
N ASP A 1102 -90.86 15.05 -45.99
CA ASP A 1102 -90.68 14.97 -47.47
C ASP A 1102 -90.28 16.31 -48.22
N GLU A 1103 -90.04 16.17 -49.54
CA GLU A 1103 -90.20 17.12 -50.69
C GLU A 1103 -89.21 18.28 -51.09
N GLY A 1104 -89.15 18.55 -52.43
CA GLY A 1104 -88.23 19.44 -53.18
C GLY A 1104 -88.86 20.76 -53.70
N PRO A 1105 -88.52 21.35 -54.90
CA PRO A 1105 -88.25 20.68 -56.21
C PRO A 1105 -87.28 21.37 -57.26
N GLY A 1106 -86.99 20.66 -58.38
CA GLY A 1106 -86.71 21.18 -59.76
C GLY A 1106 -85.34 21.83 -60.12
N GLY A 1107 -84.77 21.73 -61.34
CA GLY A 1107 -85.09 20.93 -62.54
C GLY A 1107 -84.25 21.27 -63.81
N GLU A 1108 -84.02 20.26 -64.69
CA GLU A 1108 -83.60 20.31 -66.12
C GLU A 1108 -82.11 20.30 -66.59
N ARG A 1109 -81.92 19.99 -67.89
CA ARG A 1109 -80.75 19.37 -68.62
C ARG A 1109 -80.49 20.14 -69.95
N PRO A 1110 -79.58 19.79 -70.93
CA PRO A 1110 -78.78 18.54 -71.14
C PRO A 1110 -77.32 18.63 -71.72
N GLY A 1111 -76.57 17.49 -71.66
CA GLY A 1111 -75.84 16.94 -72.84
C GLY A 1111 -74.29 16.86 -72.90
N GLY A 1112 -73.70 15.63 -72.96
CA GLY A 1112 -72.59 15.34 -73.91
C GLY A 1112 -71.21 14.79 -73.46
N GLY A 1113 -71.07 13.47 -73.21
CA GLY A 1113 -70.12 12.58 -73.95
C GLY A 1113 -68.62 12.36 -73.59
N ARG A 1114 -68.32 11.17 -72.99
CA ARG A 1114 -67.08 10.32 -73.09
C ARG A 1114 -65.77 10.88 -72.43
N ARG A 1115 -64.78 10.08 -71.94
CA ARG A 1115 -64.33 8.71 -72.30
C ARG A 1115 -63.40 8.07 -71.21
N ARG A 1116 -63.65 6.80 -70.80
CA ARG A 1116 -62.73 5.75 -70.23
C ARG A 1116 -61.81 6.02 -69.02
N ASP A 1117 -61.41 5.04 -68.20
CA ASP A 1117 -61.94 3.71 -67.75
C ASP A 1117 -61.11 3.30 -66.49
N ASP A 1118 -61.81 2.92 -65.41
CA ASP A 1118 -61.62 1.86 -64.40
C ASP A 1118 -60.28 1.05 -64.29
N GLY A 1119 -59.90 0.44 -63.16
CA GLY A 1119 -60.58 0.22 -61.88
C GLY A 1119 -59.75 -0.69 -60.92
N THR A 1120 -60.25 -0.98 -59.71
CA THR A 1120 -59.51 -1.56 -58.56
C THR A 1120 -59.77 -3.06 -58.26
N GLY A 1121 -58.80 -3.72 -57.58
CA GLY A 1121 -58.93 -5.05 -56.92
C GLY A 1121 -57.98 -6.13 -57.50
N GLY A 1122 -57.57 -7.21 -56.81
CA GLY A 1122 -57.72 -7.65 -55.41
C GLY A 1122 -57.36 -9.15 -55.23
N TRP A 1123 -57.23 -9.62 -53.98
CA TRP A 1123 -57.30 -11.04 -53.50
C TRP A 1123 -56.09 -12.02 -53.66
N TYR A 1124 -56.20 -13.13 -52.91
CA TYR A 1124 -55.19 -14.14 -52.47
C TYR A 1124 -54.86 -15.27 -53.47
N GLY A 1125 -53.77 -16.03 -53.23
CA GLY A 1125 -53.61 -17.41 -53.73
C GLY A 1125 -52.22 -18.07 -53.53
N ASP A 1126 -52.21 -19.31 -53.02
CA ASP A 1126 -51.05 -20.22 -52.79
C ASP A 1126 -50.30 -20.69 -54.05
N GLY A 1127 -49.13 -21.36 -53.87
CA GLY A 1127 -48.66 -22.40 -54.80
C GLY A 1127 -47.14 -22.65 -54.86
N ASP A 1128 -46.71 -23.90 -54.66
CA ASP A 1128 -45.30 -24.36 -54.66
C ASP A 1128 -44.96 -25.26 -55.90
N HIS A 1129 -43.66 -25.52 -56.12
CA HIS A 1129 -43.01 -26.55 -56.96
C HIS A 1129 -42.53 -26.22 -58.41
N GLY A 1130 -41.19 -26.22 -58.60
CA GLY A 1130 -40.50 -27.33 -59.30
C GLY A 1130 -39.97 -27.17 -60.74
N GLY A 1131 -38.63 -27.17 -60.90
CA GLY A 1131 -37.87 -27.50 -62.14
C GLY A 1131 -37.80 -26.43 -63.25
N GLY A 1132 -36.84 -26.41 -64.20
CA GLY A 1132 -35.60 -27.19 -64.40
C GLY A 1132 -35.08 -27.15 -65.86
N ALA A 1133 -33.74 -27.19 -66.06
CA ALA A 1133 -32.96 -27.51 -67.28
C ALA A 1133 -32.62 -26.44 -68.39
N GLY A 1134 -31.36 -26.54 -68.89
CA GLY A 1134 -30.83 -26.11 -70.22
C GLY A 1134 -30.33 -24.66 -70.40
N ASP A 1135 -29.27 -24.34 -71.18
CA ASP A 1135 -28.20 -25.16 -71.80
C ASP A 1135 -27.05 -24.28 -72.41
N GLY A 1136 -25.81 -24.77 -72.49
CA GLY A 1136 -24.69 -24.35 -73.40
C GLY A 1136 -23.98 -22.97 -73.20
N ASP A 1137 -22.73 -22.74 -73.67
CA ASP A 1137 -21.65 -23.62 -74.19
C ASP A 1137 -20.27 -22.88 -74.27
N GLY A 1138 -19.14 -23.62 -74.25
CA GLY A 1138 -17.79 -23.24 -74.71
C GLY A 1138 -16.89 -22.32 -73.83
N GLY A 1139 -15.58 -22.56 -73.62
CA GLY A 1139 -14.71 -23.70 -73.94
C GLY A 1139 -13.19 -23.39 -73.85
N GLY A 1140 -12.35 -24.36 -73.40
CA GLY A 1140 -10.87 -24.33 -73.49
C GLY A 1140 -10.11 -24.27 -72.12
N ALA A 1141 -9.75 -25.39 -71.47
CA ALA A 1141 -8.61 -26.32 -71.73
C ALA A 1141 -7.25 -25.87 -71.11
N ARG A 1142 -6.44 -26.71 -70.42
CA ARG A 1142 -6.51 -28.18 -70.16
C ARG A 1142 -5.48 -28.66 -69.09
N ARG A 1143 -5.79 -29.80 -68.42
CA ARG A 1143 -4.88 -30.83 -67.80
C ARG A 1143 -4.08 -30.50 -66.52
N GLU A 1144 -3.67 -31.43 -65.64
CA GLU A 1144 -3.99 -32.84 -65.21
C GLU A 1144 -3.07 -33.11 -63.96
N ALA A 1145 -3.28 -34.00 -62.96
CA ALA A 1145 -4.44 -34.76 -62.45
C ALA A 1145 -4.11 -35.49 -61.10
N ARG A 1146 -5.15 -35.88 -60.33
CA ARG A 1146 -5.27 -37.02 -59.36
C ARG A 1146 -4.53 -37.07 -58.00
N GLU A 1147 -5.35 -37.20 -56.95
CA GLU A 1147 -5.43 -38.25 -55.89
C GLU A 1147 -4.25 -38.67 -54.97
N ALA A 1148 -4.68 -39.07 -53.74
CA ALA A 1148 -4.06 -40.00 -52.78
C ALA A 1148 -3.20 -39.47 -51.61
N THR A 1149 -3.69 -39.66 -50.38
CA THR A 1149 -2.89 -40.01 -49.19
C THR A 1149 -2.31 -41.43 -49.36
N PRO A 1150 -1.07 -41.74 -48.93
CA PRO A 1150 -0.80 -41.99 -47.50
C PRO A 1150 0.64 -41.60 -47.05
N ALA A 1151 1.17 -42.28 -46.02
CA ALA A 1151 2.30 -41.87 -45.20
C ALA A 1151 3.72 -42.36 -45.62
N ALA A 1152 4.71 -41.71 -45.00
CA ALA A 1152 6.00 -42.25 -44.53
C ALA A 1152 7.22 -42.39 -45.48
N ASN A 1153 8.38 -42.05 -44.87
CA ASN A 1153 9.76 -42.46 -45.14
C ASN A 1153 10.54 -41.85 -46.33
N GLY A 1154 11.43 -40.91 -46.00
CA GLY A 1154 12.69 -40.64 -46.70
C GLY A 1154 13.85 -40.58 -45.68
N PHE A 1155 14.76 -41.55 -45.73
CA PHE A 1155 15.89 -41.67 -44.79
C PHE A 1155 16.99 -40.62 -45.03
N GLY A 1156 17.65 -40.18 -43.97
CA GLY A 1156 18.79 -39.24 -44.06
C GLY A 1156 19.50 -38.99 -42.74
N GLY A 1157 19.93 -40.03 -42.03
CA GLY A 1157 20.59 -39.87 -40.72
C GLY A 1157 22.09 -39.54 -40.82
N ARG A 1158 22.58 -38.66 -39.92
CA ARG A 1158 23.92 -38.74 -39.28
C ARG A 1158 24.11 -37.67 -38.19
N VAL A 1159 24.02 -38.12 -36.94
CA VAL A 1159 24.80 -37.66 -35.76
C VAL A 1159 26.14 -38.46 -35.77
N PRO A 1160 27.29 -38.11 -35.13
CA PRO A 1160 27.69 -37.04 -34.18
C PRO A 1160 28.89 -36.18 -34.79
N PRO A 1161 29.90 -35.56 -34.10
CA PRO A 1161 30.27 -35.57 -32.67
C PRO A 1161 30.87 -34.30 -31.99
N ARG A 1162 30.89 -34.35 -30.65
CA ARG A 1162 31.92 -33.81 -29.71
C ARG A 1162 32.93 -34.96 -29.40
N PRO A 1163 34.15 -34.76 -28.83
CA PRO A 1163 35.02 -33.58 -28.66
C PRO A 1163 36.52 -33.89 -29.01
N THR A 1164 37.48 -33.22 -28.35
CA THR A 1164 38.98 -33.39 -28.36
C THR A 1164 39.72 -32.79 -29.57
N GLY A 1165 40.91 -32.16 -29.46
CA GLY A 1165 41.68 -31.69 -28.28
C GLY A 1165 43.14 -31.31 -28.64
N ARG A 1166 43.75 -30.34 -27.91
CA ARG A 1166 45.19 -29.88 -27.94
C ARG A 1166 45.68 -29.18 -29.24
N GLN A 1167 46.08 -27.90 -29.19
CA GLN A 1167 47.39 -27.29 -28.78
C GLN A 1167 48.47 -27.35 -29.90
N PRO A 1168 49.51 -26.48 -29.92
CA PRO A 1168 49.93 -25.49 -28.90
C PRO A 1168 50.05 -24.05 -29.49
N ASP A 1169 50.85 -23.03 -29.05
CA ASP A 1169 51.78 -22.79 -27.91
C ASP A 1169 51.95 -21.26 -27.62
N GLU A 1170 52.91 -20.86 -26.75
CA GLU A 1170 53.60 -19.54 -26.57
C GLU A 1170 52.73 -18.28 -26.20
N ASP A 1171 52.88 -17.55 -25.07
CA ASP A 1171 53.97 -17.40 -24.09
C ASP A 1171 53.55 -16.69 -22.76
N GLU A 1172 54.29 -17.06 -21.70
CA GLU A 1172 54.62 -16.52 -20.35
C GLU A 1172 54.13 -15.11 -19.88
N GLY A 1173 53.94 -14.81 -18.57
CA GLY A 1173 53.97 -15.63 -17.34
C GLY A 1173 54.14 -14.81 -16.02
N TRP A 1174 53.43 -15.22 -14.94
CA TRP A 1174 53.65 -14.93 -13.48
C TRP A 1174 53.66 -13.44 -13.00
N GLU A 1175 53.55 -13.05 -11.72
CA GLU A 1175 53.57 -13.75 -10.41
C GLU A 1175 52.73 -13.04 -9.29
N ARG A 1176 52.85 -13.56 -8.05
CA ARG A 1176 52.04 -13.51 -6.82
C ARG A 1176 52.09 -12.28 -5.87
N ASP A 1177 51.09 -12.25 -4.98
CA ASP A 1177 51.07 -11.97 -3.51
C ASP A 1177 51.99 -10.90 -2.86
N ALA A 1178 51.41 -10.02 -2.03
CA ALA A 1178 51.68 -9.94 -0.56
C ALA A 1178 51.01 -8.74 0.17
N ASP A 1179 50.65 -8.98 1.44
CA ASP A 1179 50.43 -7.99 2.54
C ASP A 1179 51.72 -7.16 2.81
N PRO A 1180 51.67 -5.93 3.39
CA PRO A 1180 51.67 -5.81 4.88
C PRO A 1180 51.10 -4.52 5.51
N ALA A 1181 51.10 -4.50 6.86
CA ALA A 1181 50.83 -3.35 7.72
C ALA A 1181 52.17 -2.63 8.19
N PRO A 1182 52.31 -1.98 9.37
CA PRO A 1182 52.40 -0.51 9.49
C PRO A 1182 53.72 0.06 10.12
N HIS A 1183 53.74 1.41 10.30
CA HIS A 1183 54.65 2.26 11.13
C HIS A 1183 55.87 3.00 10.51
N GLY A 1184 56.19 4.18 11.08
CA GLY A 1184 57.32 5.10 10.79
C GLY A 1184 56.88 6.34 9.98
N GLY A 1185 57.12 7.62 10.33
CA GLY A 1185 58.26 8.29 10.98
C GLY A 1185 59.20 8.88 9.91
N ALA A 1186 59.63 10.16 9.87
CA ALA A 1186 59.54 11.28 10.82
C ALA A 1186 59.93 12.66 10.19
N ASN A 1187 59.75 13.75 10.97
CA ASN A 1187 60.53 15.01 11.05
C ASN A 1187 60.57 16.12 9.95
N GLY A 1188 60.57 17.38 10.44
CA GLY A 1188 60.90 18.66 9.76
C GLY A 1188 59.87 19.78 10.07
N HIS A 1189 59.99 20.56 11.16
CA HIS A 1189 60.62 21.90 11.24
C HIS A 1189 60.12 22.89 10.15
N ASP A 1190 59.65 24.11 10.45
CA ASP A 1190 60.25 25.09 11.39
C ASP A 1190 59.27 26.20 11.88
N GLY A 1191 59.67 26.99 12.90
CA GLY A 1191 59.40 28.44 12.91
C GLY A 1191 58.31 29.10 13.81
N GLY A 1192 58.64 29.37 15.09
CA GLY A 1192 58.61 30.76 15.61
C GLY A 1192 57.47 31.29 16.53
N GLY A 1193 57.82 31.60 17.81
CA GLY A 1193 57.53 32.93 18.40
C GLY A 1193 56.62 33.08 19.65
N ARG A 1194 57.25 33.19 20.85
CA ARG A 1194 57.02 34.16 21.98
C ARG A 1194 55.59 34.73 22.24
N SER A 1195 55.07 34.90 23.48
CA SER A 1195 55.74 35.17 24.77
C SER A 1195 54.83 35.06 26.03
N THR A 1196 55.44 34.72 27.17
CA THR A 1196 55.16 35.18 28.58
C THR A 1196 53.88 34.85 29.37
N THR A 1197 54.13 34.14 30.49
CA THR A 1197 53.65 34.32 31.90
C THR A 1197 52.35 33.68 32.44
N VAL A 1198 52.48 33.26 33.71
CA VAL A 1198 51.78 32.28 34.59
C VAL A 1198 52.02 32.79 36.05
N PRO A 1199 51.39 32.37 37.19
CA PRO A 1199 50.32 31.38 37.57
C PRO A 1199 49.18 32.06 38.41
N PRO A 1200 48.44 31.40 39.36
CA PRO A 1200 48.04 29.98 39.60
C PRO A 1200 46.49 29.81 39.52
N SER A 1201 45.80 28.69 39.79
CA SER A 1201 46.06 27.42 40.51
C SER A 1201 45.14 26.27 40.04
N SER A 1202 45.61 25.02 40.20
CA SER A 1202 44.93 23.72 40.02
C SER A 1202 43.80 23.45 41.06
N PRO A 1203 43.07 22.30 41.12
CA PRO A 1203 43.25 21.03 40.36
C PRO A 1203 42.01 20.21 39.90
N SER A 1204 42.30 19.19 39.08
CA SER A 1204 41.75 17.80 39.01
C SER A 1204 40.24 17.48 39.02
N GLU A 1205 39.80 16.91 37.88
CA GLU A 1205 39.25 15.54 37.70
C GLU A 1205 38.24 14.92 38.69
N SER A 1206 37.10 14.49 38.11
CA SER A 1206 36.32 13.25 38.40
C SER A 1206 35.64 13.10 39.78
N PRO A 1207 34.46 12.45 39.84
CA PRO A 1207 34.46 10.99 40.04
C PRO A 1207 33.34 10.21 39.33
N SER A 1208 33.42 8.89 39.51
CA SER A 1208 32.61 7.80 38.96
C SER A 1208 31.44 7.37 39.85
N ASP A 1209 30.57 6.54 39.25
CA ASP A 1209 29.90 5.35 39.84
C ASP A 1209 28.75 5.44 40.88
N GLN A 1210 27.76 4.58 40.60
CA GLN A 1210 26.94 3.76 41.51
C GLN A 1210 25.97 4.41 42.53
N PHE A 1211 24.66 4.21 42.29
CA PHE A 1211 23.59 3.93 43.27
C PHE A 1211 22.45 3.25 42.46
N ASP A 1212 22.08 1.97 42.63
CA ASP A 1212 21.56 1.20 43.78
C ASP A 1212 20.05 1.36 44.07
N ASP A 1213 19.38 0.21 43.91
CA ASP A 1213 18.41 -0.47 44.77
C ASP A 1213 17.21 0.28 45.39
N TRP A 1214 16.03 -0.36 45.30
CA TRP A 1214 14.79 0.05 45.98
C TRP A 1214 14.19 -1.13 46.74
N GLY A 1215 14.51 -1.20 48.04
CA GLY A 1215 13.83 -2.05 49.01
C GLY A 1215 12.48 -1.48 49.45
N ALA A 1216 11.58 -2.36 49.88
CA ALA A 1216 10.25 -2.00 50.39
C ALA A 1216 10.24 -1.66 51.89
N VAL A 1217 9.13 -1.05 52.35
CA VAL A 1217 8.33 -1.36 53.57
C VAL A 1217 7.66 -0.11 54.19
N ASP A 1218 6.35 -0.24 54.42
CA ASP A 1218 5.41 0.42 55.37
C ASP A 1218 5.69 1.81 55.98
N GLY A 1219 4.65 2.68 55.98
CA GLY A 1219 4.61 3.87 56.83
C GLY A 1219 3.34 4.73 56.69
N ARG A 1220 2.34 4.51 57.57
CA ARG A 1220 1.06 5.24 57.68
C ARG A 1220 1.21 6.77 57.84
N GLY A 1221 0.23 7.55 57.36
CA GLY A 1221 -0.32 8.69 58.13
C GLY A 1221 -0.60 10.03 57.42
N GLU A 1222 -1.85 10.47 57.51
CA GLU A 1222 -2.31 11.88 57.67
C GLU A 1222 -2.14 12.93 56.53
N THR A 1223 -3.24 13.09 55.77
CA THR A 1223 -4.01 14.33 55.54
C THR A 1223 -3.34 15.72 55.46
N THR A 1224 -3.37 16.35 54.28
CA THR A 1224 -3.94 17.70 53.94
C THR A 1224 -3.79 17.88 52.41
N GLU A 1225 -4.86 18.07 51.61
CA GLU A 1225 -5.61 19.30 51.30
C GLU A 1225 -4.90 20.30 50.33
N GLU A 1226 -5.63 20.65 49.25
CA GLU A 1226 -5.46 21.73 48.25
C GLU A 1226 -4.25 21.79 47.28
N GLY A 1227 -4.54 22.00 45.98
CA GLY A 1227 -3.67 22.83 45.12
C GLY A 1227 -3.38 22.41 43.66
N TRP A 1228 -4.35 22.56 42.76
CA TRP A 1228 -4.24 22.63 41.27
C TRP A 1228 -3.94 21.35 40.47
#